data_AF-A0AAW1C479-F1
#
_entry.id   AF-A0AAW1C479-F1
#
_cell.length_a   1.000
_cell.length_b   1.000
_cell.length_c   1.000
_cell.angle_alpha   90.00
_cell.angle_beta   90.00
_cell.angle_gamma   90.00
#
_symmetry.space_group_name_H-M   'P 1'
#
loop_
_entity.id
_entity.type
_entity.pdbx_description
1 polymer ?
#
loop_
_entity_poly.entity_id
_entity_poly.type
_entity_poly.pdbx_seq_one_letter_code
_entity_poly.pdbx_strand_id
1 'polypeptide(L)'
;MVFNNLTSKAVLIYDEWIKDADPRLDGYLLMSSPFPQTLIISAYIYFVTNLGPKFMKDRKPFDLRQIMFFYNFGVVALSVYLSYEFLMSGWATGYTFRCDIVDYSRSAMALRMVRVCWLYYFSKFIELLDTIFFVLRKKNAQVTFLHVFHHSIMPWTWWFGVKFAAGGLGTFHGMLNSMVHVIMYSYYGLCTLGPAFHKHLWWKKYLTTIQLVQFILVTMHIGQIYLMDDYGPRSFVFSGRPMEPRLVGPGPYRATRLWNETVELFRNGMPLRKHRFHFKSYDCCFTASEAVEWLHKLLRCNQNFSPEVTRAQTAQLLKKFLKNHVIEDIKGRWGKDDFEDNGKLYRFPPFSPLKPYPKRSPYRKEIVKFPNWDVEKITFQDHVPVKPITLNSEMWFKRHSIAIGEVPTCKLIHRRQLTETNVEDIWKSRTLSYLQKTLGLDSLNDILDTKLVNPKDIIQNVYSVNKQGTVILEDKSKEVPHWVLSAMKCLANWPRCPDMKQPTYSGFERDVFRTIADYYAHMKEPLLTFQFFDVFVSVLGILQEKKLATEALQICCLLLPPANRRKLQLLMTLMAKIQSNKDLPPLSDTLGTRAMMVQTFSHCILCSKDEVDLDELLAAKLVSFMMDNYHEILNVPSALKTAAEEYIAHLQRVQVKYPDSDTDAILPVPSFGHQISTDEFEHQKTNCHQGPLANLLEEITMNMEMSIKEKKKKLKQFQKSYPDVYKERFPTPESEAVLFPEKSKQKPLLMWAFKRPFQPFQRTRSLRM
;
A
#
# COMPACT_ATOMS: atom_id res chain seq x y z
N MET A 1 -7.41 -3.76 -34.99
CA MET A 1 -7.11 -2.49 -34.28
C MET A 1 -6.78 -2.68 -32.79
N VAL A 2 -7.61 -3.40 -32.00
CA VAL A 2 -7.36 -3.59 -30.55
C VAL A 2 -6.03 -4.30 -30.25
N PHE A 3 -5.68 -5.35 -31.01
CA PHE A 3 -4.43 -6.09 -30.83
C PHE A 3 -3.18 -5.24 -31.14
N ASN A 4 -3.23 -4.38 -32.16
CA ASN A 4 -2.15 -3.47 -32.52
C ASN A 4 -1.96 -2.36 -31.45
N ASN A 5 -3.05 -1.95 -30.80
CA ASN A 5 -3.00 -0.95 -29.73
C ASN A 5 -2.46 -1.58 -28.43
N LEU A 6 -2.80 -2.84 -28.14
CA LEU A 6 -2.29 -3.58 -26.99
C LEU A 6 -0.79 -3.87 -27.11
N THR A 7 -0.35 -4.31 -28.29
CA THR A 7 1.07 -4.55 -28.59
C THR A 7 1.88 -3.26 -28.54
N SER A 8 1.37 -2.15 -29.09
CA SER A 8 2.05 -0.85 -29.00
C SER A 8 2.20 -0.37 -27.56
N LYS A 9 1.17 -0.53 -26.71
CA LYS A 9 1.27 -0.20 -25.28
C LYS A 9 2.25 -1.12 -24.53
N ALA A 10 2.26 -2.41 -24.83
CA ALA A 10 3.19 -3.35 -24.20
C ALA A 10 4.65 -3.04 -24.57
N VAL A 11 4.91 -2.66 -25.82
CA VAL A 11 6.23 -2.22 -26.28
C VAL A 11 6.66 -0.94 -25.57
N LEU A 12 5.77 0.06 -25.46
CA LEU A 12 6.08 1.30 -24.73
C LEU A 12 6.39 1.06 -23.25
N ILE A 13 5.63 0.19 -22.58
CA ILE A 13 5.89 -0.19 -21.18
C ILE A 13 7.24 -0.92 -21.05
N TYR A 14 7.55 -1.81 -21.99
CA TYR A 14 8.83 -2.51 -22.01
C TYR A 14 10.00 -1.54 -22.23
N ASP A 15 9.87 -0.61 -23.17
CA ASP A 15 10.89 0.40 -23.49
C ASP A 15 11.09 1.40 -22.35
N GLU A 16 10.03 1.71 -21.58
CA GLU A 16 10.15 2.54 -20.39
C GLU A 16 10.83 1.80 -19.25
N TRP A 17 10.49 0.53 -19.06
CA TRP A 17 11.04 -0.31 -18.00
C TRP A 17 12.50 -0.71 -18.23
N ILE A 18 12.91 -0.95 -19.48
CA ILE A 18 14.29 -1.34 -19.81
C ILE A 18 15.29 -0.19 -19.66
N LYS A 19 14.83 1.08 -19.57
CA LYS A 19 15.70 2.25 -19.32
C LYS A 19 16.38 2.20 -17.96
N ASP A 20 15.76 1.53 -16.98
CA ASP A 20 16.32 1.36 -15.64
C ASP A 20 17.37 0.22 -15.58
N ALA A 21 17.67 -0.44 -16.70
CA ALA A 21 18.63 -1.54 -16.75
C ALA A 21 20.08 -1.07 -16.58
N ASP A 22 20.91 -1.93 -16.00
CA ASP A 22 22.33 -1.68 -15.81
C ASP A 22 23.09 -1.75 -17.15
N PRO A 23 23.65 -0.62 -17.64
CA PRO A 23 24.35 -0.56 -18.92
C PRO A 23 25.70 -1.32 -18.92
N ARG A 24 26.21 -1.73 -17.75
CA ARG A 24 27.47 -2.49 -17.64
C ARG A 24 27.34 -3.92 -18.20
N LEU A 25 26.11 -4.39 -18.37
CA LEU A 25 25.78 -5.72 -18.90
C LEU A 25 25.49 -5.72 -20.40
N ASP A 26 25.60 -4.57 -21.08
CA ASP A 26 25.42 -4.50 -22.51
C ASP A 26 26.49 -5.34 -23.23
N GLY A 27 26.04 -6.23 -24.12
CA GLY A 27 26.90 -7.19 -24.83
C GLY A 27 27.11 -8.53 -24.11
N TYR A 28 26.65 -8.71 -22.87
CA TYR A 28 26.68 -10.01 -22.21
C TYR A 28 25.63 -10.97 -22.82
N LEU A 29 25.98 -12.26 -22.90
CA LEU A 29 25.10 -13.28 -23.47
C LEU A 29 23.79 -13.37 -22.67
N LEU A 30 22.66 -13.45 -23.38
CA LEU A 30 21.28 -13.47 -22.85
C LEU A 30 20.83 -12.21 -22.08
N MET A 31 21.63 -11.13 -22.01
CA MET A 31 21.28 -9.90 -21.27
C MET A 31 20.58 -8.83 -22.11
N SER A 32 20.32 -9.08 -23.40
CA SER A 32 19.68 -8.11 -24.29
C SER A 32 18.18 -7.93 -24.00
N SER A 33 17.46 -9.02 -23.81
CA SER A 33 16.04 -9.02 -23.44
C SER A 33 15.69 -10.31 -22.68
N PRO A 34 14.54 -10.38 -21.98
CA PRO A 34 14.13 -11.60 -21.30
C PRO A 34 13.56 -12.66 -22.26
N PHE A 35 13.38 -12.33 -23.55
CA PHE A 35 12.76 -13.23 -24.53
C PHE A 35 13.62 -14.47 -24.85
N PRO A 36 14.93 -14.37 -25.17
CA PRO A 36 15.78 -15.52 -25.45
C PRO A 36 15.77 -16.56 -24.33
N GLN A 37 15.90 -16.13 -23.08
CA GLN A 37 15.87 -17.06 -21.95
C GLN A 37 14.49 -17.71 -21.75
N THR A 38 13.41 -16.97 -21.98
CA THR A 38 12.05 -17.49 -21.85
C THR A 38 11.83 -18.60 -22.87
N LEU A 39 12.30 -18.40 -24.11
CA LEU A 39 12.26 -19.43 -25.14
C LEU A 39 13.06 -20.68 -24.76
N ILE A 40 14.28 -20.52 -24.23
CA ILE A 40 15.12 -21.65 -23.78
C ILE A 40 14.43 -22.42 -22.66
N ILE A 41 13.89 -21.73 -21.65
CA ILE A 41 13.22 -22.36 -20.50
C ILE A 41 11.90 -23.02 -20.93
N SER A 42 11.12 -22.40 -21.82
CA SER A 42 9.91 -23.03 -22.37
C SER A 42 10.24 -24.29 -23.17
N ALA A 43 11.27 -24.26 -24.02
CA ALA A 43 11.74 -25.43 -24.75
C ALA A 43 12.23 -26.53 -23.81
N TYR A 44 12.95 -26.16 -22.76
CA TYR A 44 13.38 -27.05 -21.68
C TYR A 44 12.20 -27.73 -20.98
N ILE A 45 11.20 -26.97 -20.51
CA ILE A 45 10.01 -27.51 -19.84
C ILE A 45 9.28 -28.48 -20.78
N TYR A 46 9.08 -28.09 -22.03
CA TYR A 46 8.45 -28.94 -23.04
C TYR A 46 9.25 -30.24 -23.28
N PHE A 47 10.58 -30.14 -23.33
CA PHE A 47 11.45 -31.30 -23.48
C PHE A 47 11.35 -32.26 -22.29
N VAL A 48 11.49 -31.78 -21.06
CA VAL A 48 11.56 -32.66 -19.88
C VAL A 48 10.21 -33.25 -19.48
N THR A 49 9.10 -32.55 -19.77
CA THR A 49 7.75 -33.00 -19.39
C THR A 49 7.07 -33.84 -20.47
N ASN A 50 7.33 -33.57 -21.75
CA ASN A 50 6.57 -34.17 -22.84
C ASN A 50 7.45 -34.85 -23.90
N LEU A 51 8.26 -34.08 -24.63
CA LEU A 51 8.99 -34.59 -25.80
C LEU A 51 10.03 -35.66 -25.44
N GLY A 52 10.83 -35.41 -24.41
CA GLY A 52 11.90 -36.30 -23.94
C GLY A 52 11.37 -37.63 -23.40
N PRO A 53 10.41 -37.65 -22.44
CA PRO A 53 9.78 -38.88 -21.99
C PRO A 53 9.11 -39.68 -23.12
N LYS A 54 8.46 -39.00 -24.08
CA LYS A 54 7.87 -39.64 -25.26
C LYS A 54 8.93 -40.25 -26.17
N PHE A 55 10.04 -39.55 -26.41
CA PHE A 55 11.18 -40.05 -27.18
C PHE A 55 11.86 -41.27 -26.52
N MET A 56 11.90 -41.30 -25.19
CA MET A 56 12.51 -42.38 -24.41
C MET A 56 11.57 -43.55 -24.12
N LYS A 57 10.29 -43.48 -24.51
CA LYS A 57 9.27 -44.51 -24.23
C LYS A 57 9.73 -45.89 -24.69
N ASP A 58 10.13 -46.00 -25.95
CA ASP A 58 10.50 -47.26 -26.61
C ASP A 58 12.02 -47.48 -26.69
N ARG A 59 12.81 -46.67 -25.98
CA ARG A 59 14.28 -46.79 -25.91
C ARG A 59 14.74 -47.31 -24.55
N LYS A 60 15.89 -47.98 -24.54
CA LYS A 60 16.61 -48.35 -23.31
C LYS A 60 17.22 -47.09 -22.67
N PRO A 61 17.34 -47.02 -21.34
CA PRO A 61 17.99 -45.89 -20.67
C PRO A 61 19.46 -45.78 -21.08
N PHE A 62 19.92 -44.58 -21.37
CA PHE A 62 21.32 -44.35 -21.74
C PHE A 62 22.27 -44.53 -20.54
N ASP A 63 23.44 -45.13 -20.76
CA ASP A 63 24.50 -45.18 -19.75
C ASP A 63 25.36 -43.92 -19.84
N LEU A 64 25.00 -42.91 -19.04
CA LEU A 64 25.66 -41.61 -19.00
C LEU A 64 26.57 -41.43 -17.78
N ARG A 65 27.00 -42.52 -17.13
CA ARG A 65 27.75 -42.46 -15.86
C ARG A 65 29.01 -41.61 -15.94
N GLN A 66 29.85 -41.83 -16.95
CA GLN A 66 31.11 -41.09 -17.11
C GLN A 66 30.87 -39.62 -17.44
N ILE A 67 29.89 -39.32 -18.31
CA ILE A 67 29.49 -37.95 -18.64
C ILE A 67 28.99 -37.23 -17.39
N MET A 68 28.11 -37.87 -16.61
CA MET A 68 27.61 -37.32 -15.36
C MET A 68 28.73 -37.13 -14.33
N PHE A 69 29.70 -38.03 -14.25
CA PHE A 69 30.84 -37.86 -13.35
C PHE A 69 31.60 -36.56 -13.65
N PHE A 70 32.04 -36.36 -14.90
CA PHE A 70 32.75 -35.15 -15.31
C PHE A 70 31.88 -33.89 -15.19
N TYR A 71 30.60 -33.99 -15.55
CA TYR A 71 29.65 -32.89 -15.40
C TYR A 71 29.52 -32.47 -13.93
N ASN A 72 29.27 -33.40 -13.00
CA ASN A 72 29.12 -33.08 -11.58
C ASN A 72 30.40 -32.44 -11.02
N PHE A 73 31.59 -32.98 -11.34
CA PHE A 73 32.86 -32.39 -10.92
C PHE A 73 33.11 -31.01 -11.55
N GLY A 74 32.71 -30.80 -12.81
CA GLY A 74 32.74 -29.50 -13.46
C GLY A 74 31.86 -28.48 -12.76
N VAL A 75 30.63 -28.86 -12.37
CA VAL A 75 29.73 -28.00 -11.61
C VAL A 75 30.26 -27.72 -10.20
N VAL A 76 30.92 -28.70 -9.55
CA VAL A 76 31.61 -28.45 -8.27
C VAL A 76 32.70 -27.40 -8.44
N ALA A 77 33.58 -27.54 -9.45
CA ALA A 77 34.65 -26.57 -9.71
C ALA A 77 34.08 -25.16 -10.02
N LEU A 78 33.03 -25.09 -10.83
CA LEU A 78 32.32 -23.84 -11.11
C LEU A 78 31.72 -23.23 -9.84
N SER A 79 31.12 -24.05 -8.98
CA SER A 79 30.50 -23.60 -7.73
C SER A 79 31.53 -23.09 -6.73
N VAL A 80 32.71 -23.75 -6.62
CA VAL A 80 33.84 -23.26 -5.81
C VAL A 80 34.32 -21.91 -6.32
N TYR A 81 34.47 -21.77 -7.65
CA TYR A 81 34.88 -20.51 -8.27
C TYR A 81 33.85 -19.39 -8.01
N LEU A 82 32.56 -19.66 -8.18
CA LEU A 82 31.49 -18.71 -7.90
C LEU A 82 31.48 -18.30 -6.42
N SER A 83 31.61 -19.25 -5.49
CA SER A 83 31.70 -18.95 -4.06
C SER A 83 32.88 -18.04 -3.74
N TYR A 84 34.06 -18.32 -4.30
CA TYR A 84 35.25 -17.48 -4.14
C TYR A 84 35.04 -16.07 -4.72
N GLU A 85 34.50 -15.98 -5.94
CA GLU A 85 34.27 -14.70 -6.60
C GLU A 85 33.21 -13.85 -5.87
N PHE A 86 32.12 -14.43 -5.37
CA PHE A 86 31.16 -13.69 -4.54
C PHE A 86 31.79 -13.17 -3.25
N LEU A 87 32.57 -14.02 -2.56
CA LEU A 87 33.30 -13.61 -1.36
C LEU A 87 34.24 -12.43 -1.66
N MET A 88 35.06 -12.54 -2.69
CA MET A 88 36.05 -11.51 -3.01
C MET A 88 35.48 -10.27 -3.70
N SER A 89 34.26 -10.32 -4.21
CA SER A 89 33.58 -9.17 -4.85
C SER A 89 32.87 -8.25 -3.87
N GLY A 90 32.73 -8.63 -2.60
CA GLY A 90 32.14 -7.78 -1.56
C GLY A 90 31.97 -8.47 -0.21
N TRP A 91 31.47 -9.71 -0.20
CA TRP A 91 31.07 -10.41 1.02
C TRP A 91 32.19 -10.67 2.04
N ALA A 92 33.44 -10.77 1.60
CA ALA A 92 34.61 -10.91 2.46
C ALA A 92 35.47 -9.64 2.54
N THR A 93 35.21 -8.63 1.71
CA THR A 93 36.10 -7.48 1.52
C THR A 93 35.50 -6.15 1.95
N GLY A 94 34.18 -6.02 2.09
CA GLY A 94 33.57 -4.76 2.50
C GLY A 94 32.06 -4.75 2.78
N TYR A 95 31.32 -5.82 2.47
CA TYR A 95 29.88 -5.88 2.77
C TYR A 95 29.64 -6.12 4.26
N THR A 96 28.57 -5.53 4.77
CA THR A 96 28.21 -5.50 6.19
C THR A 96 27.29 -6.64 6.62
N PHE A 97 26.82 -7.47 5.67
CA PHE A 97 25.80 -8.51 5.88
C PHE A 97 24.46 -7.94 6.39
N ARG A 98 24.17 -6.70 5.97
CA ARG A 98 22.95 -5.96 6.31
C ARG A 98 22.37 -5.32 5.04
N CYS A 99 22.22 -3.99 5.03
CA CYS A 99 21.75 -3.22 3.88
C CYS A 99 22.92 -2.83 2.98
N ASP A 100 23.47 -3.83 2.27
CA ASP A 100 24.50 -3.59 1.28
C ASP A 100 23.84 -3.22 -0.06
N ILE A 101 23.99 -1.97 -0.48
CA ILE A 101 23.44 -1.48 -1.75
C ILE A 101 24.27 -1.94 -2.95
N VAL A 102 23.66 -1.96 -4.13
CA VAL A 102 24.35 -2.24 -5.38
C VAL A 102 25.27 -1.06 -5.72
N ASP A 103 26.56 -1.34 -5.94
CA ASP A 103 27.48 -0.37 -6.51
C ASP A 103 27.34 -0.37 -8.04
N TYR A 104 26.78 0.71 -8.60
CA TYR A 104 26.61 0.91 -10.05
C TYR A 104 27.84 1.54 -10.74
N SER A 105 28.92 1.79 -10.00
CA SER A 105 30.15 2.33 -10.57
C SER A 105 30.83 1.34 -11.53
N ARG A 106 31.78 1.84 -12.33
CA ARG A 106 32.66 1.00 -13.16
C ARG A 106 33.97 0.66 -12.45
N SER A 107 33.97 0.62 -11.11
CA SER A 107 35.14 0.21 -10.33
C SER A 107 35.48 -1.26 -10.61
N ALA A 108 36.75 -1.64 -10.42
CA ALA A 108 37.18 -3.03 -10.64
C ALA A 108 36.40 -4.02 -9.76
N MET A 109 36.06 -3.62 -8.53
CA MET A 109 35.28 -4.43 -7.59
C MET A 109 33.82 -4.55 -8.00
N ALA A 110 33.18 -3.45 -8.41
CA ALA A 110 31.80 -3.47 -8.89
C ALA A 110 31.65 -4.30 -10.17
N LEU A 111 32.57 -4.16 -11.14
CA LEU A 111 32.56 -4.97 -12.35
C LEU A 111 32.83 -6.46 -12.07
N ARG A 112 33.62 -6.78 -11.04
CA ARG A 112 33.81 -8.16 -10.57
C ARG A 112 32.50 -8.74 -10.04
N MET A 113 31.76 -7.99 -9.22
CA MET A 113 30.43 -8.38 -8.72
C MET A 113 29.44 -8.61 -9.88
N VAL A 114 29.40 -7.72 -10.86
CA VAL A 114 28.53 -7.87 -12.04
C VAL A 114 28.86 -9.15 -12.82
N ARG A 115 30.15 -9.44 -13.04
CA ARG A 115 30.60 -10.66 -13.74
C ARG A 115 30.21 -11.93 -12.99
N VAL A 116 30.38 -11.98 -11.67
CA VAL A 116 30.00 -13.17 -10.90
C VAL A 116 28.48 -13.36 -10.84
N CYS A 117 27.70 -12.27 -10.77
CA CYS A 117 26.24 -12.34 -10.86
C CYS A 117 25.79 -12.93 -12.22
N TRP A 118 26.39 -12.47 -13.32
CA TRP A 118 26.11 -13.02 -14.64
C TRP A 118 26.58 -14.49 -14.79
N LEU A 119 27.76 -14.84 -14.27
CA LEU A 119 28.25 -16.23 -14.30
C LEU A 119 27.36 -17.17 -13.49
N TYR A 120 26.87 -16.73 -12.33
CA TYR A 120 25.90 -17.48 -11.54
C TYR A 120 24.57 -17.64 -12.29
N TYR A 121 24.07 -16.59 -12.95
CA TYR A 121 22.91 -16.69 -13.82
C TYR A 121 23.12 -17.72 -14.94
N PHE A 122 24.27 -17.67 -15.62
CA PHE A 122 24.60 -18.60 -16.69
C PHE A 122 24.75 -20.05 -16.18
N SER A 123 25.28 -20.24 -14.96
CA SER A 123 25.40 -21.57 -14.35
C SER A 123 24.03 -22.26 -14.22
N LYS A 124 22.95 -21.51 -14.01
CA LYS A 124 21.59 -22.09 -13.93
C LYS A 124 21.12 -22.73 -15.22
N PHE A 125 21.61 -22.27 -16.38
CA PHE A 125 21.34 -22.94 -17.66
C PHE A 125 22.15 -24.22 -17.81
N ILE A 126 23.38 -24.26 -17.28
CA ILE A 126 24.20 -25.49 -17.25
C ILE A 126 23.51 -26.55 -16.38
N GLU A 127 22.96 -26.13 -15.24
CA GLU A 127 22.23 -27.00 -14.29
C GLU A 127 20.93 -27.60 -14.89
N LEU A 128 20.40 -27.06 -16.00
CA LEU A 128 19.28 -27.69 -16.73
C LEU A 128 19.64 -29.07 -17.28
N LEU A 129 20.94 -29.39 -17.42
CA LEU A 129 21.38 -30.71 -17.84
C LEU A 129 21.01 -31.81 -16.82
N ASP A 130 20.78 -31.47 -15.55
CA ASP A 130 20.41 -32.42 -14.49
C ASP A 130 19.14 -33.22 -14.84
N THR A 131 18.07 -32.51 -15.21
CA THR A 131 16.81 -33.12 -15.64
C THR A 131 16.93 -33.81 -16.98
N ILE A 132 17.75 -33.28 -17.90
CA ILE A 132 18.01 -33.95 -19.18
C ILE A 132 18.63 -35.32 -18.92
N PHE A 133 19.60 -35.42 -18.00
CA PHE A 133 20.14 -36.71 -17.58
C PHE A 133 19.09 -37.62 -16.94
N PHE A 134 18.17 -37.10 -16.12
CA PHE A 134 17.08 -37.90 -15.55
C PHE A 134 16.17 -38.49 -16.63
N VAL A 135 15.77 -37.69 -17.61
CA VAL A 135 14.91 -38.12 -18.72
C VAL A 135 15.61 -39.17 -19.58
N LEU A 136 16.85 -38.92 -20.00
CA LEU A 136 17.63 -39.86 -20.82
C LEU A 136 17.97 -41.18 -20.09
N ARG A 137 18.03 -41.17 -18.76
CA ARG A 137 18.22 -42.37 -17.94
C ARG A 137 16.91 -43.04 -17.51
N LYS A 138 15.75 -42.54 -17.98
CA LYS A 138 14.39 -42.99 -17.59
C LYS A 138 14.17 -42.97 -16.07
N LYS A 139 14.75 -41.99 -15.38
CA LYS A 139 14.56 -41.76 -13.94
C LYS A 139 13.45 -40.74 -13.69
N ASN A 140 12.27 -41.00 -14.25
CA ASN A 140 11.13 -40.07 -14.20
C ASN A 140 10.68 -39.74 -12.77
N ALA A 141 10.90 -40.63 -11.80
CA ALA A 141 10.64 -40.37 -10.39
C ALA A 141 11.47 -39.20 -9.80
N GLN A 142 12.60 -38.85 -10.43
CA GLN A 142 13.43 -37.70 -10.04
C GLN A 142 12.96 -36.39 -10.70
N VAL A 143 12.18 -36.48 -11.78
CA VAL A 143 11.59 -35.32 -12.48
C VAL A 143 10.31 -34.91 -11.74
N THR A 144 10.49 -34.35 -10.54
CA THR A 144 9.40 -33.88 -9.69
C THR A 144 9.02 -32.44 -10.03
N PHE A 145 7.81 -32.02 -9.64
CA PHE A 145 7.38 -30.63 -9.75
C PHE A 145 8.38 -29.67 -9.09
N LEU A 146 8.83 -29.98 -7.87
CA LEU A 146 9.77 -29.14 -7.12
C LEU A 146 11.06 -28.90 -7.93
N HIS A 147 11.62 -29.96 -8.51
CA HIS A 147 12.86 -29.88 -9.25
C HIS A 147 12.69 -29.10 -10.57
N VAL A 148 11.66 -29.40 -11.37
CA VAL A 148 11.40 -28.68 -12.63
C VAL A 148 11.05 -27.21 -12.37
N PHE A 149 10.23 -26.93 -11.35
CA PHE A 149 9.88 -25.56 -10.95
C PHE A 149 11.14 -24.78 -10.54
N HIS A 150 11.97 -25.34 -9.64
CA HIS A 150 13.21 -24.70 -9.20
C HIS A 150 14.16 -24.40 -10.37
N HIS A 151 14.46 -25.39 -11.23
CA HIS A 151 15.36 -25.20 -12.37
C HIS A 151 14.80 -24.27 -13.46
N SER A 152 13.48 -24.04 -13.50
CA SER A 152 12.87 -23.10 -14.45
C SER A 152 12.81 -21.67 -13.90
N ILE A 153 12.37 -21.51 -12.64
CA ILE A 153 12.14 -20.19 -12.04
C ILE A 153 13.44 -19.50 -11.63
N MET A 154 14.46 -20.26 -11.24
CA MET A 154 15.75 -19.72 -10.82
C MET A 154 16.45 -18.93 -11.94
N PRO A 155 16.74 -19.49 -13.13
CA PRO A 155 17.32 -18.70 -14.22
C PRO A 155 16.38 -17.56 -14.66
N TRP A 156 15.07 -17.80 -14.74
CA TRP A 156 14.12 -16.79 -15.20
C TRP A 156 14.10 -15.54 -14.31
N THR A 157 14.05 -15.72 -12.98
CA THR A 157 14.04 -14.61 -12.02
C THR A 157 15.42 -13.96 -11.86
N TRP A 158 16.50 -14.75 -11.92
CA TRP A 158 17.86 -14.21 -11.81
C TRP A 158 18.23 -13.23 -12.93
N TRP A 159 17.64 -13.36 -14.12
CA TRP A 159 17.84 -12.39 -15.19
C TRP A 159 17.50 -10.96 -14.77
N PHE A 160 16.38 -10.78 -14.05
CA PHE A 160 15.97 -9.47 -13.55
C PHE A 160 16.95 -8.98 -12.47
N GLY A 161 17.39 -9.88 -11.58
CA GLY A 161 18.41 -9.57 -10.58
C GLY A 161 19.71 -9.09 -11.23
N VAL A 162 20.22 -9.78 -12.24
CA VAL A 162 21.43 -9.37 -12.97
C VAL A 162 21.17 -8.07 -13.74
N LYS A 163 20.09 -7.98 -14.51
CA LYS A 163 19.82 -6.83 -15.39
C LYS A 163 19.61 -5.51 -14.64
N PHE A 164 19.06 -5.53 -13.44
CA PHE A 164 18.73 -4.32 -12.69
C PHE A 164 19.55 -4.12 -11.40
N ALA A 165 19.97 -5.20 -10.74
CA ALA A 165 20.55 -5.15 -9.40
C ALA A 165 21.69 -6.16 -9.20
N ALA A 166 22.68 -6.15 -10.11
CA ALA A 166 23.84 -7.04 -10.06
C ALA A 166 24.83 -6.67 -8.93
N GLY A 167 24.43 -6.89 -7.67
CA GLY A 167 25.25 -6.65 -6.48
C GLY A 167 24.45 -6.52 -5.19
N GLY A 168 25.12 -6.09 -4.13
CA GLY A 168 24.49 -5.79 -2.85
C GLY A 168 23.89 -7.02 -2.16
N LEU A 169 22.96 -6.76 -1.25
CA LEU A 169 22.30 -7.74 -0.39
C LEU A 169 21.59 -8.85 -1.18
N GLY A 170 21.13 -8.54 -2.40
CA GLY A 170 20.43 -9.48 -3.28
C GLY A 170 21.30 -10.67 -3.67
N THR A 171 22.63 -10.52 -3.66
CA THR A 171 23.57 -11.58 -4.06
C THR A 171 23.87 -12.60 -2.96
N PHE A 172 23.40 -12.38 -1.73
CA PHE A 172 23.66 -13.26 -0.58
C PHE A 172 23.21 -14.70 -0.84
N HIS A 173 22.01 -14.86 -1.42
CA HIS A 173 21.49 -16.18 -1.74
C HIS A 173 22.28 -16.90 -2.83
N GLY A 174 22.87 -16.16 -3.80
CA GLY A 174 23.71 -16.73 -4.84
C GLY A 174 25.04 -17.25 -4.28
N MET A 175 25.63 -16.51 -3.34
CA MET A 175 26.82 -16.93 -2.60
C MET A 175 26.55 -18.22 -1.80
N LEU A 176 25.52 -18.22 -0.93
CA LEU A 176 25.18 -19.39 -0.12
C LEU A 176 24.78 -20.59 -0.99
N ASN A 177 24.01 -20.38 -2.06
CA ASN A 177 23.62 -21.44 -2.96
C ASN A 177 24.85 -22.09 -3.62
N SER A 178 25.82 -21.29 -4.07
CA SER A 178 27.05 -21.80 -4.65
C SER A 178 27.83 -22.68 -3.65
N MET A 179 27.90 -22.27 -2.38
CA MET A 179 28.56 -23.06 -1.33
C MET A 179 27.86 -24.40 -1.08
N VAL A 180 26.52 -24.40 -1.05
CA VAL A 180 25.74 -25.64 -0.89
C VAL A 180 25.83 -26.52 -2.15
N HIS A 181 25.90 -25.92 -3.33
CA HIS A 181 26.08 -26.63 -4.60
C HIS A 181 27.40 -27.39 -4.67
N VAL A 182 28.49 -26.87 -4.07
CA VAL A 182 29.74 -27.63 -3.91
C VAL A 182 29.47 -28.97 -3.21
N ILE A 183 28.73 -28.96 -2.11
CA ILE A 183 28.45 -30.17 -1.31
C ILE A 183 27.47 -31.09 -2.06
N MET A 184 26.42 -30.52 -2.65
CA MET A 184 25.38 -31.28 -3.36
C MET A 184 25.92 -31.97 -4.61
N TYR A 185 26.64 -31.26 -5.48
CA TYR A 185 27.20 -31.86 -6.71
C TYR A 185 28.38 -32.80 -6.41
N SER A 186 29.11 -32.59 -5.30
CA SER A 186 30.09 -33.58 -4.83
C SER A 186 29.39 -34.91 -4.47
N TYR A 187 28.25 -34.84 -3.77
CA TYR A 187 27.46 -36.03 -3.48
C TYR A 187 26.94 -36.71 -4.75
N TYR A 188 26.41 -35.95 -5.71
CA TYR A 188 25.95 -36.50 -6.98
C TYR A 188 27.08 -37.11 -7.81
N GLY A 189 28.24 -36.47 -7.85
CA GLY A 189 29.46 -37.01 -8.46
C GLY A 189 29.86 -38.35 -7.85
N LEU A 190 29.94 -38.43 -6.52
CA LEU A 190 30.25 -39.67 -5.81
C LEU A 190 29.20 -40.77 -6.03
N CYS A 191 27.92 -40.40 -6.20
CA CYS A 191 26.87 -41.37 -6.54
C CYS A 191 27.06 -42.02 -7.91
N THR A 192 27.77 -41.37 -8.85
CA THR A 192 28.03 -41.93 -10.20
C THR A 192 29.08 -43.04 -10.20
N LEU A 193 29.92 -43.14 -9.17
CA LEU A 193 30.93 -44.20 -8.98
C LEU A 193 30.32 -45.59 -8.71
N GLY A 194 29.00 -45.68 -8.56
CA GLY A 194 28.25 -46.92 -8.53
C GLY A 194 27.88 -47.44 -7.14
N PRO A 195 27.22 -48.62 -7.08
CA PRO A 195 26.61 -49.13 -5.86
C PRO A 195 27.58 -49.41 -4.70
N ALA A 196 28.85 -49.70 -5.02
CA ALA A 196 29.90 -49.92 -4.01
C ALA A 196 30.17 -48.64 -3.19
N PHE A 197 30.12 -47.47 -3.83
CA PHE A 197 30.31 -46.18 -3.17
C PHE A 197 29.05 -45.70 -2.43
N HIS A 198 27.85 -46.14 -2.82
CA HIS A 198 26.59 -45.74 -2.17
C HIS A 198 26.56 -46.08 -0.68
N LYS A 199 27.22 -47.17 -0.25
CA LYS A 199 27.35 -47.54 1.16
C LYS A 199 28.07 -46.48 2.00
N HIS A 200 29.02 -45.76 1.41
CA HIS A 200 29.83 -44.74 2.09
C HIS A 200 29.11 -43.37 2.14
N LEU A 201 27.98 -43.23 1.45
CA LEU A 201 27.21 -41.98 1.34
C LEU A 201 26.08 -41.89 2.40
N TRP A 202 26.40 -42.26 3.64
CA TRP A 202 25.48 -42.28 4.78
C TRP A 202 24.92 -40.89 5.14
N TRP A 203 25.63 -39.83 4.75
CA TRP A 203 25.32 -38.45 5.08
C TRP A 203 24.30 -37.78 4.15
N LYS A 204 23.61 -38.55 3.29
CA LYS A 204 22.52 -38.05 2.42
C LYS A 204 21.49 -37.21 3.17
N LYS A 205 21.13 -37.60 4.41
CA LYS A 205 20.13 -36.86 5.22
C LYS A 205 20.61 -35.45 5.58
N TYR A 206 21.91 -35.28 5.84
CA TYR A 206 22.48 -33.97 6.18
C TYR A 206 22.52 -33.00 5.01
N LEU A 207 22.58 -33.50 3.76
CA LEU A 207 22.46 -32.64 2.57
C LEU A 207 21.15 -31.88 2.54
N THR A 208 20.04 -32.59 2.75
CA THR A 208 18.71 -31.97 2.79
C THR A 208 18.60 -30.99 3.97
N THR A 209 19.20 -31.32 5.12
CA THR A 209 19.28 -30.38 6.25
C THR A 209 20.05 -29.11 5.89
N ILE A 210 21.20 -29.21 5.22
CA ILE A 210 22.00 -28.05 4.79
C ILE A 210 21.21 -27.19 3.79
N GLN A 211 20.49 -27.80 2.85
CA GLN A 211 19.63 -27.08 1.90
C GLN A 211 18.48 -26.34 2.61
N LEU A 212 17.86 -26.95 3.63
CA LEU A 212 16.83 -26.27 4.42
C LEU A 212 17.39 -25.13 5.25
N VAL A 213 18.56 -25.32 5.88
CA VAL A 213 19.28 -24.27 6.60
C VAL A 213 19.64 -23.11 5.67
N GLN A 214 20.04 -23.39 4.43
CA GLN A 214 20.29 -22.37 3.41
C GLN A 214 19.06 -21.47 3.20
N PHE A 215 17.86 -22.05 3.04
CA PHE A 215 16.63 -21.27 2.86
C PHE A 215 16.30 -20.43 4.10
N ILE A 216 16.51 -20.97 5.30
CA ILE A 216 16.31 -20.23 6.56
C ILE A 216 17.27 -19.03 6.62
N LEU A 217 18.57 -19.24 6.38
CA LEU A 217 19.57 -18.17 6.42
C LEU A 217 19.30 -17.09 5.37
N VAL A 218 18.93 -17.48 4.14
CA VAL A 218 18.55 -16.54 3.09
C VAL A 218 17.32 -15.73 3.49
N THR A 219 16.30 -16.39 4.05
CA THR A 219 15.06 -15.74 4.49
C THR A 219 15.30 -14.79 5.66
N MET A 220 16.15 -15.17 6.61
CA MET A 220 16.55 -14.31 7.72
C MET A 220 17.32 -13.09 7.23
N HIS A 221 18.28 -13.27 6.31
CA HIS A 221 19.08 -12.17 5.76
C HIS A 221 18.22 -11.18 4.98
N ILE A 222 17.39 -11.64 4.04
CA ILE A 222 16.48 -10.73 3.30
C ILE A 222 15.41 -10.12 4.23
N GLY A 223 15.01 -10.86 5.27
CA GLY A 223 14.06 -10.42 6.29
C GLY A 223 14.54 -9.19 7.07
N GLN A 224 15.85 -8.96 7.15
CA GLN A 224 16.42 -7.77 7.79
C GLN A 224 15.93 -6.47 7.15
N ILE A 225 15.59 -6.46 5.86
CA ILE A 225 15.01 -5.29 5.17
C ILE A 225 13.74 -4.79 5.88
N TYR A 226 12.94 -5.72 6.43
CA TYR A 226 11.70 -5.36 7.13
C TYR A 226 11.92 -4.84 8.55
N LEU A 227 13.11 -5.07 9.12
CA LEU A 227 13.46 -4.70 10.50
C LEU A 227 14.35 -3.46 10.60
N MET A 228 14.84 -2.94 9.47
CA MET A 228 15.69 -1.75 9.44
C MET A 228 14.85 -0.48 9.22
N ASP A 229 14.71 0.34 10.26
CA ASP A 229 13.90 1.58 10.24
C ASP A 229 14.64 2.82 9.67
N ASP A 230 15.96 2.73 9.42
CA ASP A 230 16.82 3.92 9.25
C ASP A 230 17.22 4.29 7.80
N TYR A 231 16.75 3.59 6.76
CA TYR A 231 17.19 3.90 5.38
C TYR A 231 16.06 3.87 4.34
N GLY A 232 15.26 4.94 4.28
CA GLY A 232 14.46 5.31 3.10
C GLY A 232 13.32 4.35 2.69
N PRO A 233 12.51 4.71 1.67
CA PRO A 233 11.29 3.99 1.33
C PRO A 233 11.58 2.55 0.84
N ARG A 234 10.91 1.59 1.49
CA ARG A 234 11.00 0.12 1.33
C ARG A 234 10.83 -0.41 -0.11
N SER A 235 10.38 0.42 -1.05
CA SER A 235 10.21 0.10 -2.47
C SER A 235 11.50 0.23 -3.31
N PHE A 236 12.56 0.84 -2.78
CA PHE A 236 13.82 1.04 -3.52
C PHE A 236 14.73 -0.19 -3.52
N VAL A 237 14.67 -1.04 -2.49
CA VAL A 237 15.56 -2.20 -2.35
C VAL A 237 15.26 -3.31 -3.37
N PHE A 238 14.01 -3.43 -3.80
CA PHE A 238 13.58 -4.44 -4.79
C PHE A 238 13.60 -3.94 -6.23
N SER A 239 13.79 -2.64 -6.46
CA SER A 239 13.71 -2.04 -7.81
C SER A 239 15.06 -1.81 -8.48
N GLY A 240 16.19 -2.10 -7.81
CA GLY A 240 17.52 -1.92 -8.41
C GLY A 240 17.79 -0.50 -8.87
N ARG A 241 17.11 0.50 -8.29
CA ARG A 241 17.39 1.90 -8.61
C ARG A 241 18.60 2.34 -7.79
N PRO A 242 19.65 2.92 -8.40
CA PRO A 242 20.67 3.61 -7.63
C PRO A 242 19.98 4.65 -6.72
N MET A 243 20.48 4.82 -5.49
CA MET A 243 20.37 6.13 -4.85
C MET A 243 21.18 7.09 -5.72
N GLU A 244 20.54 7.68 -6.73
CA GLU A 244 21.10 8.88 -7.32
C GLU A 244 21.12 9.95 -6.21
N PRO A 245 22.29 10.50 -5.84
CA PRO A 245 22.28 11.84 -5.27
C PRO A 245 21.61 12.71 -6.32
N ARG A 246 20.39 13.17 -6.02
CA ARG A 246 19.50 13.85 -6.97
C ARG A 246 20.29 14.92 -7.70
N LEU A 247 20.62 14.68 -8.98
CA LEU A 247 21.12 15.74 -9.83
C LEU A 247 19.96 16.72 -9.97
N VAL A 248 20.06 17.91 -9.36
CA VAL A 248 19.03 18.92 -9.50
C VAL A 248 19.20 19.50 -10.91
N GLY A 249 18.47 18.91 -11.85
CA GLY A 249 18.48 19.31 -13.26
C GLY A 249 18.15 20.80 -13.43
N PRO A 250 18.56 21.41 -14.56
CA PRO A 250 18.25 22.81 -14.85
C PRO A 250 16.73 22.98 -14.97
N GLY A 251 16.16 23.79 -14.09
CA GLY A 251 14.73 24.09 -14.07
C GLY A 251 14.45 25.31 -13.21
N PRO A 252 13.28 25.95 -13.35
CA PRO A 252 12.88 27.04 -12.45
C PRO A 252 12.90 26.52 -11.01
N TYR A 253 13.37 27.34 -10.06
CA TYR A 253 13.55 27.01 -8.63
C TYR A 253 14.69 26.04 -8.28
N ARG A 254 15.65 25.79 -9.19
CA ARG A 254 16.87 25.01 -8.88
C ARG A 254 17.59 25.50 -7.62
N ALA A 255 17.74 26.81 -7.46
CA ALA A 255 18.37 27.41 -6.28
C ALA A 255 17.60 27.10 -4.98
N THR A 256 16.26 27.17 -5.01
CA THR A 256 15.40 26.86 -3.85
C THR A 256 15.46 25.39 -3.47
N ARG A 257 15.50 24.50 -4.47
CA ARG A 257 15.62 23.06 -4.24
C ARG A 257 16.97 22.69 -3.62
N LEU A 258 18.06 23.27 -4.15
CA LEU A 258 19.41 23.11 -3.59
C LEU A 258 19.50 23.67 -2.16
N TRP A 259 18.86 24.81 -1.89
CA TRP A 259 18.79 25.40 -0.56
C TRP A 259 18.11 24.46 0.43
N ASN A 260 16.89 23.98 0.12
CA ASN A 260 16.13 23.09 1.01
C ASN A 260 16.86 21.77 1.27
N GLU A 261 17.45 21.18 0.23
CA GLU A 261 18.22 19.94 0.35
C GLU A 261 19.48 20.14 1.21
N THR A 262 20.20 21.25 1.03
CA THR A 262 21.38 21.56 1.85
C THR A 262 21.00 21.77 3.31
N VAL A 263 19.87 22.43 3.59
CA VAL A 263 19.36 22.62 4.95
C VAL A 263 18.95 21.27 5.58
N GLU A 264 18.25 20.41 4.85
CA GLU A 264 17.83 19.08 5.32
C GLU A 264 19.03 18.19 5.65
N LEU A 265 20.01 18.13 4.74
CA LEU A 265 21.26 17.38 4.96
C LEU A 265 22.06 17.94 6.13
N PHE A 266 22.16 19.27 6.26
CA PHE A 266 22.88 19.92 7.34
C PHE A 266 22.24 19.67 8.71
N ARG A 267 20.91 19.80 8.84
CA ARG A 267 20.22 19.54 10.11
C ARG A 267 20.27 18.07 10.52
N ASN A 268 20.18 17.15 9.57
CA ASN A 268 20.18 15.71 9.87
C ASN A 268 21.59 15.12 10.07
N GLY A 269 22.61 15.69 9.42
CA GLY A 269 23.95 15.13 9.39
C GLY A 269 24.98 15.79 10.30
N MET A 270 24.74 17.01 10.77
CA MET A 270 25.69 17.75 11.61
C MET A 270 25.79 17.11 13.02
N PRO A 271 26.97 16.65 13.46
CA PRO A 271 27.13 16.06 14.78
C PRO A 271 26.96 17.11 15.89
N LEU A 272 26.01 16.86 16.80
CA LEU A 272 25.80 17.68 17.99
C LEU A 272 26.61 17.12 19.15
N ARG A 273 27.40 17.96 19.83
CA ARG A 273 28.26 17.55 20.94
C ARG A 273 28.01 18.43 22.18
N LYS A 274 28.57 17.99 23.31
CA LYS A 274 28.61 18.79 24.54
C LYS A 274 29.82 19.70 24.50
N HIS A 275 29.60 21.01 24.62
CA HIS A 275 30.68 22.01 24.65
C HIS A 275 30.68 22.80 25.95
N ARG A 276 31.86 23.18 26.43
CA ARG A 276 32.03 24.01 27.64
C ARG A 276 32.43 25.43 27.25
N PHE A 277 31.66 26.42 27.68
CA PHE A 277 31.90 27.83 27.38
C PHE A 277 31.59 28.68 28.62
N HIS A 278 32.51 29.57 29.01
CA HIS A 278 32.44 30.36 30.27
C HIS A 278 32.03 29.53 31.50
N PHE A 279 32.73 28.41 31.73
CA PHE A 279 32.51 27.47 32.85
C PHE A 279 31.14 26.77 32.89
N LYS A 280 30.23 27.01 31.94
CA LYS A 280 28.96 26.28 31.78
C LYS A 280 29.07 25.27 30.64
N SER A 281 28.44 24.11 30.80
CA SER A 281 28.36 23.09 29.75
C SER A 281 27.02 23.16 29.03
N TYR A 282 27.05 23.17 27.71
CA TYR A 282 25.88 23.20 26.85
C TYR A 282 25.79 21.89 26.06
N ASP A 283 24.63 21.24 26.13
CA ASP A 283 24.34 19.99 25.41
C ASP A 283 23.68 20.30 24.04
N CYS A 284 23.83 19.38 23.09
CA CYS A 284 23.25 19.48 21.74
C CYS A 284 23.68 20.74 20.94
N CYS A 285 24.96 21.12 20.99
CA CYS A 285 25.49 22.30 20.30
C CYS A 285 26.74 21.98 19.47
N PHE A 286 27.14 22.91 18.61
CA PHE A 286 28.33 22.81 17.77
C PHE A 286 29.06 24.16 17.66
N THR A 287 30.36 24.13 17.42
CA THR A 287 31.13 25.36 17.15
C THR A 287 30.94 25.84 15.72
N ALA A 288 31.08 27.15 15.48
CA ALA A 288 31.01 27.72 14.13
C ALA A 288 32.03 27.05 13.19
N SER A 289 33.25 26.81 13.67
CA SER A 289 34.30 26.12 12.90
C SER A 289 33.99 24.67 12.54
N GLU A 290 33.36 23.90 13.44
CA GLU A 290 32.90 22.54 13.13
C GLU A 290 31.78 22.57 12.09
N ALA A 291 30.83 23.50 12.20
CA ALA A 291 29.75 23.66 11.22
C ALA A 291 30.29 24.02 9.82
N VAL A 292 31.26 24.93 9.76
CA VAL A 292 31.93 25.32 8.51
C VAL A 292 32.67 24.12 7.93
N GLU A 293 33.42 23.37 8.73
CA GLU A 293 34.17 22.21 8.26
C GLU A 293 33.27 21.10 7.71
N TRP A 294 32.20 20.77 8.44
CA TRP A 294 31.26 19.73 8.03
C TRP A 294 30.49 20.12 6.75
N LEU A 295 29.95 21.34 6.71
CA LEU A 295 29.20 21.82 5.54
C LEU A 295 30.12 21.99 4.32
N HIS A 296 31.37 22.40 4.53
CA HIS A 296 32.35 22.53 3.44
C HIS A 296 32.65 21.18 2.79
N LYS A 297 32.78 20.12 3.61
CA LYS A 297 32.92 18.74 3.12
C LYS A 297 31.67 18.29 2.36
N LEU A 298 30.47 18.59 2.88
CA LEU A 298 29.21 18.26 2.20
C LEU A 298 29.11 18.91 0.82
N LEU A 299 29.40 20.21 0.72
CA LEU A 299 29.32 20.97 -0.53
C LEU A 299 30.32 20.47 -1.57
N ARG A 300 31.55 20.09 -1.17
CA ARG A 300 32.56 19.52 -2.07
C ARG A 300 32.22 18.13 -2.58
N CYS A 301 31.54 17.32 -1.77
CA CYS A 301 31.10 15.97 -2.17
C CYS A 301 29.84 15.97 -3.04
N ASN A 302 29.10 17.09 -3.11
CA ASN A 302 27.84 17.17 -3.84
C ASN A 302 28.09 17.60 -5.30
N GLN A 303 27.71 16.75 -6.25
CA GLN A 303 27.88 16.98 -7.70
C GLN A 303 27.15 18.23 -8.23
N ASN A 304 26.20 18.79 -7.47
CA ASN A 304 25.50 20.02 -7.84
C ASN A 304 26.31 21.31 -7.59
N PHE A 305 27.40 21.24 -6.83
CA PHE A 305 28.30 22.37 -6.54
C PHE A 305 29.68 22.11 -7.16
N SER A 306 30.37 23.17 -7.61
CA SER A 306 31.72 23.04 -8.16
C SER A 306 32.72 22.59 -7.08
N PRO A 307 33.73 21.76 -7.40
CA PRO A 307 34.75 21.33 -6.42
C PRO A 307 35.59 22.49 -5.82
N GLU A 308 35.51 23.69 -6.40
CA GLU A 308 36.21 24.91 -6.01
C GLU A 308 35.55 25.73 -4.89
N VAL A 309 34.49 25.25 -4.24
CA VAL A 309 33.89 25.99 -3.10
C VAL A 309 34.96 26.26 -2.05
N THR A 310 35.09 27.52 -1.64
CA THR A 310 36.03 27.98 -0.61
C THR A 310 35.40 27.95 0.77
N ARG A 311 36.23 27.82 1.82
CA ARG A 311 35.76 27.82 3.21
C ARG A 311 35.05 29.13 3.59
N ALA A 312 35.48 30.26 3.01
CA ALA A 312 34.83 31.56 3.15
C ALA A 312 33.41 31.60 2.55
N GLN A 313 33.20 30.98 1.38
CA GLN A 313 31.87 30.85 0.78
C GLN A 313 30.94 29.96 1.62
N THR A 314 31.48 28.90 2.24
CA THR A 314 30.73 28.07 3.18
C THR A 314 30.29 28.87 4.42
N ALA A 315 31.17 29.70 4.98
CA ALA A 315 30.82 30.60 6.09
C ALA A 315 29.74 31.62 5.68
N GLN A 316 29.77 32.15 4.45
CA GLN A 316 28.69 33.01 3.93
C GLN A 316 27.34 32.28 3.80
N LEU A 317 27.35 30.99 3.46
CA LEU A 317 26.13 30.19 3.44
C LEU A 317 25.56 29.97 4.85
N LEU A 318 26.41 29.68 5.83
CA LEU A 318 26.02 29.59 7.24
C LEU A 318 25.53 30.93 7.81
N LYS A 319 26.08 32.05 7.34
CA LYS A 319 25.53 33.38 7.63
C LYS A 319 24.09 33.51 7.16
N LYS A 320 23.74 32.97 5.99
CA LYS A 320 22.35 32.92 5.52
C LYS A 320 21.49 31.94 6.34
N PHE A 321 22.05 30.84 6.83
CA PHE A 321 21.35 29.90 7.72
C PHE A 321 20.98 30.57 9.05
N LEU A 322 21.87 31.38 9.62
CA LEU A 322 21.59 32.16 10.84
C LEU A 322 20.55 33.26 10.61
N LYS A 323 20.53 33.87 9.42
CA LYS A 323 19.52 34.88 9.05
C LYS A 323 18.12 34.29 8.85
N ASN A 324 18.03 33.09 8.26
CA ASN A 324 16.77 32.41 7.96
C ASN A 324 16.33 31.44 9.07
N HIS A 325 16.84 31.62 10.30
CA HIS A 325 16.49 30.83 11.49
C HIS A 325 16.68 29.30 11.31
N VAL A 326 17.66 28.89 10.50
CA VAL A 326 18.05 27.47 10.37
C VAL A 326 18.94 27.05 11.54
N ILE A 327 19.77 27.97 12.04
CA ILE A 327 20.63 27.85 13.23
C ILE A 327 20.43 29.08 14.13
N GLU A 328 20.68 28.95 15.42
CA GLU A 328 20.62 30.04 16.40
C GLU A 328 21.84 30.01 17.34
N ASP A 329 22.23 31.17 17.89
CA ASP A 329 23.21 31.25 18.98
C ASP A 329 22.68 30.51 20.22
N ILE A 330 23.56 30.03 21.11
CA ILE A 330 23.19 29.41 22.40
C ILE A 330 22.20 30.26 23.21
N LYS A 331 22.24 31.59 23.04
CA LYS A 331 21.32 32.54 23.69
C LYS A 331 19.97 32.71 22.97
N GLY A 332 19.68 31.93 21.92
CA GLY A 332 18.45 32.00 21.13
C GLY A 332 18.36 33.23 20.22
N ARG A 333 19.49 33.86 19.89
CA ARG A 333 19.55 35.03 18.99
C ARG A 333 19.83 34.59 17.56
N TRP A 334 19.13 35.20 16.61
CA TRP A 334 19.26 34.96 15.17
C TRP A 334 19.01 36.25 14.39
N GLY A 335 19.34 36.30 13.09
CA GLY A 335 19.01 37.43 12.20
C GLY A 335 19.90 38.68 12.24
N LYS A 336 20.44 39.09 13.41
CA LYS A 336 21.19 40.37 13.56
C LYS A 336 22.71 40.24 13.63
N ASP A 337 23.24 39.08 14.00
CA ASP A 337 24.69 38.88 14.19
C ASP A 337 25.38 38.34 12.92
N ASP A 338 26.60 38.79 12.66
CA ASP A 338 27.44 38.28 11.59
C ASP A 338 28.06 36.93 11.99
N PHE A 339 27.84 35.91 11.16
CA PHE A 339 28.43 34.58 11.31
C PHE A 339 29.88 34.61 10.82
N GLU A 340 30.81 34.13 11.66
CA GLU A 340 32.23 34.06 11.39
C GLU A 340 32.76 32.67 11.76
N ASP A 341 33.77 32.19 11.06
CA ASP A 341 34.45 30.92 11.34
C ASP A 341 35.32 31.06 12.61
N ASN A 342 34.70 30.82 13.77
CA ASN A 342 35.31 30.94 15.09
C ASN A 342 34.77 29.86 16.07
N GLY A 343 35.24 29.92 17.32
CA GLY A 343 34.79 29.02 18.39
C GLY A 343 33.44 29.37 19.04
N LYS A 344 32.63 30.28 18.47
CA LYS A 344 31.30 30.58 19.01
C LYS A 344 30.40 29.36 18.84
N LEU A 345 29.51 29.16 19.80
CA LEU A 345 28.63 28.01 19.83
C LEU A 345 27.24 28.33 19.27
N TYR A 346 26.71 27.39 18.50
CA TYR A 346 25.41 27.46 17.87
C TYR A 346 24.62 26.18 18.16
N ARG A 347 23.30 26.25 18.02
CA ARG A 347 22.39 25.11 18.14
C ARG A 347 21.29 25.20 17.07
N PHE A 348 20.59 24.09 16.86
CA PHE A 348 19.40 24.09 16.01
C PHE A 348 18.17 24.56 16.79
N PRO A 349 17.33 25.44 16.22
CA PRO A 349 16.03 25.77 16.80
C PRO A 349 15.14 24.52 16.93
N PRO A 350 14.29 24.46 17.98
CA PRO A 350 13.42 23.31 18.25
C PRO A 350 12.37 23.08 17.14
N PHE A 351 12.03 24.11 16.37
CA PHE A 351 11.15 24.02 15.21
C PHE A 351 11.94 24.31 13.94
N SER A 352 11.79 23.47 12.92
CA SER A 352 12.43 23.68 11.61
C SER A 352 11.73 24.83 10.89
N PRO A 353 12.46 25.82 10.32
CA PRO A 353 11.86 26.86 9.47
C PRO A 353 11.33 26.32 8.14
N LEU A 354 11.71 25.09 7.77
CA LEU A 354 11.05 24.36 6.69
C LEU A 354 9.72 23.82 7.23
N LYS A 355 8.58 24.46 6.89
CA LYS A 355 7.28 23.79 6.97
C LYS A 355 7.44 22.44 6.25
N PRO A 356 7.20 21.29 6.90
CA PRO A 356 7.23 20.03 6.18
C PRO A 356 6.16 20.12 5.08
N TYR A 357 6.59 20.11 3.83
CA TYR A 357 5.71 19.70 2.74
C TYR A 357 5.11 18.35 3.16
N PRO A 358 3.80 18.08 2.97
CA PRO A 358 3.25 16.77 3.27
C PRO A 358 4.02 15.73 2.46
N LYS A 359 4.99 15.07 3.11
CA LYS A 359 5.62 13.86 2.59
C LYS A 359 4.51 12.83 2.67
N ARG A 360 4.19 12.16 1.55
CA ARG A 360 3.41 10.92 1.59
C ARG A 360 4.01 10.05 2.69
N SER A 361 3.25 9.85 3.77
CA SER A 361 3.66 9.01 4.88
C SER A 361 4.00 7.63 4.34
N PRO A 362 5.22 7.10 4.56
CA PRO A 362 5.44 5.69 4.36
C PRO A 362 4.80 4.97 5.54
N TYR A 363 3.54 4.57 5.33
CA TYR A 363 2.89 3.47 6.03
C TYR A 363 2.86 3.58 7.57
N ARG A 364 1.85 4.31 8.08
CA ARG A 364 1.20 3.95 9.34
C ARG A 364 -0.26 3.68 9.03
N LYS A 365 -0.70 2.41 9.11
CA LYS A 365 -2.11 2.04 9.01
C LYS A 365 -2.85 2.54 10.25
N GLU A 366 -3.23 3.81 10.25
CA GLU A 366 -4.46 4.23 10.92
C GLU A 366 -5.51 4.45 9.84
N ILE A 367 -6.21 3.35 9.56
CA ILE A 367 -7.37 3.34 8.68
C ILE A 367 -8.46 4.14 9.38
N VAL A 368 -9.01 5.13 8.67
CA VAL A 368 -10.31 5.75 9.00
C VAL A 368 -11.30 4.62 9.22
N LYS A 369 -11.80 4.43 10.46
CA LYS A 369 -12.91 3.51 10.72
C LYS A 369 -14.15 4.04 10.02
N PHE A 370 -14.40 3.61 8.79
CA PHE A 370 -15.71 3.79 8.16
C PHE A 370 -16.69 2.81 8.82
N PRO A 371 -17.96 3.21 9.05
CA PRO A 371 -18.96 2.29 9.57
C PRO A 371 -19.07 1.09 8.63
N ASN A 372 -18.75 -0.09 9.15
CA ASN A 372 -19.00 -1.33 8.45
C ASN A 372 -20.53 -1.53 8.48
N TRP A 373 -21.20 -1.39 7.34
CA TRP A 373 -22.65 -1.63 7.22
C TRP A 373 -22.96 -3.14 7.16
N ASP A 374 -22.21 -3.93 7.93
CA ASP A 374 -22.60 -5.27 8.30
C ASP A 374 -23.86 -5.20 9.17
N VAL A 375 -24.68 -6.23 9.02
CA VAL A 375 -26.13 -6.30 9.22
C VAL A 375 -26.64 -5.96 10.65
N GLU A 376 -25.79 -5.63 11.62
CA GLU A 376 -26.15 -5.70 13.04
C GLU A 376 -26.32 -4.36 13.79
N LYS A 377 -26.07 -3.19 13.20
CA LYS A 377 -26.19 -1.90 13.91
C LYS A 377 -27.05 -0.85 13.21
N ILE A 378 -28.26 -1.22 12.80
CA ILE A 378 -29.33 -0.25 12.50
C ILE A 378 -30.50 -0.56 13.42
N THR A 379 -30.87 0.40 14.26
CA THR A 379 -32.00 0.27 15.18
C THR A 379 -33.28 0.03 14.38
N PHE A 380 -33.86 -1.16 14.53
CA PHE A 380 -35.15 -1.51 13.92
C PHE A 380 -36.26 -0.72 14.62
N GLN A 381 -37.05 0.02 13.85
CA GLN A 381 -38.38 0.44 14.27
C GLN A 381 -39.36 -0.61 13.75
N ASP A 382 -39.52 -1.69 14.52
CA ASP A 382 -40.59 -2.65 14.28
C ASP A 382 -41.93 -1.93 14.46
N HIS A 383 -42.82 -2.06 13.46
CA HIS A 383 -44.28 -2.22 13.58
C HIS A 383 -45.00 -1.70 12.33
N VAL A 384 -45.22 -2.59 11.35
CA VAL A 384 -46.50 -2.65 10.63
C VAL A 384 -46.80 -4.12 10.28
N PRO A 385 -47.90 -4.71 10.77
CA PRO A 385 -48.28 -6.07 10.42
C PRO A 385 -48.95 -6.07 9.04
N VAL A 386 -48.32 -6.69 8.04
CA VAL A 386 -48.99 -7.01 6.78
C VAL A 386 -49.17 -8.53 6.72
N LYS A 387 -50.44 -8.97 6.69
CA LYS A 387 -50.84 -10.38 6.64
C LYS A 387 -50.18 -11.09 5.43
N PRO A 388 -49.56 -12.26 5.61
CA PRO A 388 -49.12 -13.06 4.47
C PRO A 388 -50.36 -13.61 3.75
N ILE A 389 -50.48 -13.32 2.45
CA ILE A 389 -51.44 -14.01 1.58
C ILE A 389 -50.94 -15.45 1.43
N THR A 390 -51.55 -16.37 2.16
CA THR A 390 -51.41 -17.81 1.92
C THR A 390 -52.16 -18.16 0.64
N LEU A 391 -51.42 -18.40 -0.44
CA LEU A 391 -51.97 -18.96 -1.67
C LEU A 391 -52.24 -20.45 -1.42
N ASN A 392 -53.51 -20.85 -1.34
CA ASN A 392 -53.90 -22.24 -1.06
C ASN A 392 -53.49 -23.19 -2.20
N SER A 393 -53.02 -24.37 -1.77
CA SER A 393 -52.41 -25.47 -2.53
C SER A 393 -53.23 -26.04 -3.71
N GLU A 394 -54.52 -25.72 -3.84
CA GLU A 394 -55.40 -26.40 -4.81
C GLU A 394 -55.27 -25.89 -6.25
N MET A 395 -54.69 -24.71 -6.50
CA MET A 395 -54.54 -24.19 -7.87
C MET A 395 -53.24 -24.61 -8.57
N TRP A 396 -52.24 -25.12 -7.85
CA TRP A 396 -50.92 -25.42 -8.43
C TRP A 396 -50.87 -26.80 -9.13
N PHE A 397 -51.68 -27.77 -8.69
CA PHE A 397 -51.57 -29.16 -9.16
C PHE A 397 -52.16 -29.46 -10.56
N LYS A 398 -52.64 -28.46 -11.31
CA LYS A 398 -53.28 -28.71 -12.62
C LYS A 398 -52.46 -28.33 -13.86
N ARG A 399 -51.22 -27.87 -13.74
CA ARG A 399 -50.36 -27.65 -14.92
C ARG A 399 -48.93 -28.07 -14.64
N HIS A 400 -48.44 -29.02 -15.45
CA HIS A 400 -47.06 -29.53 -15.55
C HIS A 400 -46.75 -30.75 -14.67
N SER A 401 -47.22 -31.90 -15.15
CA SER A 401 -46.52 -33.17 -14.97
C SER A 401 -45.21 -33.13 -15.73
N ILE A 402 -44.07 -33.00 -15.05
CA ILE A 402 -42.74 -33.52 -15.41
C ILE A 402 -41.91 -33.44 -14.11
N ALA A 403 -41.24 -34.55 -13.79
CA ALA A 403 -40.46 -34.74 -12.57
C ALA A 403 -39.38 -33.66 -12.40
N ILE A 404 -39.55 -32.80 -11.39
CA ILE A 404 -38.47 -32.00 -10.82
C ILE A 404 -38.64 -32.12 -9.30
N GLY A 405 -37.56 -32.48 -8.62
CA GLY A 405 -37.53 -32.72 -7.17
C GLY A 405 -38.06 -31.54 -6.35
N GLU A 406 -38.34 -31.79 -5.07
CA GLU A 406 -38.82 -30.80 -4.10
C GLU A 406 -38.08 -29.46 -4.27
N VAL A 407 -38.81 -28.42 -4.64
CA VAL A 407 -38.23 -27.07 -4.79
C VAL A 407 -38.00 -26.52 -3.37
N PRO A 408 -36.78 -26.10 -3.01
CA PRO A 408 -36.52 -25.55 -1.69
C PRO A 408 -37.35 -24.27 -1.47
N THR A 409 -37.92 -24.13 -0.28
CA THR A 409 -38.75 -22.98 0.11
C THR A 409 -37.96 -21.67 -0.03
N CYS A 410 -38.36 -20.82 -0.99
CA CYS A 410 -37.78 -19.49 -1.17
C CYS A 410 -38.16 -18.58 0.00
N LYS A 411 -37.17 -18.03 0.72
CA LYS A 411 -37.38 -16.90 1.64
C LYS A 411 -37.24 -15.59 0.86
N LEU A 412 -38.34 -14.87 0.68
CA LEU A 412 -38.34 -13.48 0.18
C LEU A 412 -37.89 -12.55 1.31
N ILE A 413 -36.68 -12.00 1.22
CA ILE A 413 -36.27 -10.91 2.11
C ILE A 413 -36.88 -9.62 1.57
N HIS A 414 -37.88 -9.09 2.28
CA HIS A 414 -38.57 -7.86 1.87
C HIS A 414 -37.76 -6.59 2.18
N ARG A 415 -37.73 -5.70 1.17
CA ARG A 415 -37.46 -4.25 1.16
C ARG A 415 -36.74 -3.65 2.38
N ARG A 416 -35.44 -3.37 2.25
CA ARG A 416 -34.73 -2.47 3.18
C ARG A 416 -35.24 -1.04 2.94
N GLN A 417 -36.05 -0.50 3.85
CA GLN A 417 -36.39 0.94 3.82
C GLN A 417 -35.14 1.71 4.25
N LEU A 418 -34.41 2.27 3.29
CA LEU A 418 -33.31 3.19 3.58
C LEU A 418 -33.89 4.50 4.10
N THR A 419 -33.47 4.92 5.28
CA THR A 419 -33.77 6.26 5.79
C THR A 419 -32.91 7.29 5.05
N GLU A 420 -33.34 8.56 5.08
CA GLU A 420 -32.61 9.68 4.45
C GLU A 420 -31.17 9.81 4.99
N THR A 421 -30.98 9.55 6.28
CA THR A 421 -29.64 9.54 6.93
C THR A 421 -28.75 8.42 6.41
N ASN A 422 -29.31 7.24 6.09
CA ASN A 422 -28.54 6.17 5.46
C ASN A 422 -28.05 6.57 4.06
N VAL A 423 -28.88 7.28 3.29
CA VAL A 423 -28.50 7.77 1.95
C VAL A 423 -27.41 8.83 2.05
N GLU A 424 -27.55 9.76 2.99
CA GLU A 424 -26.53 10.77 3.34
C GLU A 424 -25.17 10.14 3.67
N ASP A 425 -25.15 9.12 4.53
CA ASP A 425 -23.92 8.44 4.91
C ASP A 425 -23.28 7.66 3.76
N ILE A 426 -24.10 7.04 2.91
CA ILE A 426 -23.63 6.34 1.70
C ILE A 426 -22.92 7.33 0.77
N TRP A 427 -23.52 8.50 0.53
CA TRP A 427 -22.92 9.55 -0.30
C TRP A 427 -21.62 10.06 0.28
N LYS A 428 -21.56 10.32 1.58
CA LYS A 428 -20.33 10.73 2.27
C LYS A 428 -19.23 9.67 2.16
N SER A 429 -19.55 8.41 2.47
CA SER A 429 -18.59 7.30 2.41
C SER A 429 -18.04 7.08 0.99
N ARG A 430 -18.91 7.03 -0.02
CA ARG A 430 -18.51 6.83 -1.41
C ARG A 430 -17.66 7.99 -1.93
N THR A 431 -18.04 9.22 -1.63
CA THR A 431 -17.30 10.42 -2.07
C THR A 431 -15.89 10.45 -1.46
N LEU A 432 -15.76 10.16 -0.17
CA LEU A 432 -14.46 10.09 0.52
C LEU A 432 -13.60 8.93 0.00
N SER A 433 -14.17 7.75 -0.18
CA SER A 433 -13.45 6.59 -0.74
C SER A 433 -12.91 6.88 -2.15
N TYR A 434 -13.72 7.55 -2.98
CA TYR A 434 -13.33 7.94 -4.32
C TYR A 434 -12.22 9.01 -4.31
N LEU A 435 -12.30 10.00 -3.41
CA LEU A 435 -11.24 11.00 -3.19
C LEU A 435 -9.92 10.35 -2.77
N GLN A 436 -9.96 9.45 -1.79
CA GLN A 436 -8.80 8.73 -1.28
C GLN A 436 -8.09 7.97 -2.41
N LYS A 437 -8.87 7.25 -3.22
CA LYS A 437 -8.35 6.50 -4.38
C LYS A 437 -7.73 7.42 -5.42
N THR A 438 -8.35 8.57 -5.69
CA THR A 438 -7.90 9.52 -6.72
C THR A 438 -6.60 10.22 -6.30
N LEU A 439 -6.43 10.53 -5.01
CA LEU A 439 -5.18 11.12 -4.47
C LEU A 439 -4.07 10.09 -4.23
N GLY A 440 -4.41 8.79 -4.26
CA GLY A 440 -3.48 7.70 -3.96
C GLY A 440 -2.96 7.75 -2.52
N LEU A 441 -3.85 8.06 -1.57
CA LEU A 441 -3.52 8.17 -0.15
C LEU A 441 -4.00 6.94 0.63
N ASP A 442 -3.21 6.52 1.62
CA ASP A 442 -3.56 5.38 2.49
C ASP A 442 -4.68 5.75 3.50
N SER A 443 -4.79 7.04 3.86
CA SER A 443 -5.82 7.59 4.75
C SER A 443 -6.08 9.06 4.40
N LEU A 444 -7.31 9.52 4.64
CA LEU A 444 -7.67 10.93 4.50
C LEU A 444 -7.54 11.73 5.80
N ASN A 445 -7.31 11.08 6.95
CA ASN A 445 -7.30 11.74 8.27
C ASN A 445 -6.21 12.82 8.41
N ASP A 446 -5.08 12.67 7.73
CA ASP A 446 -3.97 13.61 7.81
C ASP A 446 -4.21 14.90 7.03
N ILE A 447 -5.22 14.92 6.14
CA ILE A 447 -5.50 16.05 5.23
C ILE A 447 -6.95 16.56 5.33
N LEU A 448 -7.86 15.78 5.92
CA LEU A 448 -9.28 16.08 6.00
C LEU A 448 -9.88 15.52 7.28
N ASP A 449 -10.45 16.38 8.12
CA ASP A 449 -11.32 15.92 9.20
C ASP A 449 -12.66 15.45 8.63
N THR A 450 -12.81 14.14 8.51
CA THR A 450 -14.02 13.49 8.00
C THR A 450 -15.27 13.79 8.81
N LYS A 451 -15.14 14.28 10.06
CA LYS A 451 -16.28 14.69 10.89
C LYS A 451 -16.89 16.01 10.44
N LEU A 452 -16.09 16.90 9.86
CA LEU A 452 -16.53 18.22 9.39
C LEU A 452 -17.25 18.15 8.03
N VAL A 453 -17.14 17.03 7.31
CA VAL A 453 -17.82 16.83 6.03
C VAL A 453 -19.32 16.62 6.23
N ASN A 454 -20.12 17.55 5.71
CA ASN A 454 -21.58 17.49 5.75
C ASN A 454 -22.13 16.70 4.54
N PRO A 455 -22.81 15.56 4.74
CA PRO A 455 -23.33 14.75 3.64
C PRO A 455 -24.43 15.46 2.83
N LYS A 456 -25.20 16.35 3.46
CA LYS A 456 -26.28 17.10 2.79
C LYS A 456 -25.75 18.04 1.72
N ASP A 457 -24.61 18.66 1.99
CA ASP A 457 -23.93 19.56 1.05
C ASP A 457 -23.50 18.79 -0.21
N ILE A 458 -23.01 17.56 -0.06
CA ILE A 458 -22.63 16.68 -1.18
C ILE A 458 -23.87 16.36 -2.05
N ILE A 459 -24.96 15.92 -1.43
CA ILE A 459 -26.20 15.56 -2.14
C ILE A 459 -26.77 16.78 -2.88
N GLN A 460 -26.84 17.93 -2.22
CA GLN A 460 -27.31 19.17 -2.85
C GLN A 460 -26.43 19.58 -4.02
N ASN A 461 -25.11 19.46 -3.87
CA ASN A 461 -24.14 19.73 -4.94
C ASN A 461 -24.28 18.76 -6.13
N VAL A 462 -24.77 17.54 -5.92
CA VAL A 462 -24.96 16.54 -6.98
C VAL A 462 -26.30 16.72 -7.70
N TYR A 463 -27.39 16.94 -6.96
CA TYR A 463 -28.76 16.90 -7.49
C TYR A 463 -29.38 18.28 -7.75
N SER A 464 -29.05 19.29 -6.94
CA SER A 464 -29.62 20.63 -7.04
C SER A 464 -28.78 21.50 -7.99
N VAL A 465 -28.68 21.10 -9.25
CA VAL A 465 -27.92 21.82 -10.30
C VAL A 465 -28.81 22.20 -11.48
N ASN A 466 -28.54 23.36 -12.10
CA ASN A 466 -29.24 23.78 -13.32
C ASN A 466 -28.75 23.01 -14.56
N LYS A 467 -29.36 23.28 -15.73
CA LYS A 467 -28.96 22.66 -17.02
C LYS A 467 -27.50 22.93 -17.41
N GLN A 468 -26.89 23.99 -16.87
CA GLN A 468 -25.48 24.34 -17.08
C GLN A 468 -24.54 23.78 -15.99
N GLY A 469 -25.03 22.93 -15.07
CA GLY A 469 -24.24 22.34 -13.98
C GLY A 469 -23.96 23.30 -12.80
N THR A 470 -24.58 24.47 -12.77
CA THR A 470 -24.43 25.45 -11.68
C THR A 470 -25.37 25.13 -10.53
N VAL A 471 -24.86 25.16 -9.29
CA VAL A 471 -25.62 24.83 -8.07
C VAL A 471 -26.78 25.80 -7.86
N ILE A 472 -27.93 25.28 -7.44
CA ILE A 472 -29.13 26.03 -7.05
C ILE A 472 -29.18 26.05 -5.52
N LEU A 473 -29.16 27.26 -4.95
CA LEU A 473 -29.24 27.45 -3.50
C LEU A 473 -30.69 27.38 -3.05
N GLU A 474 -30.94 26.60 -2.00
CA GLU A 474 -32.26 26.54 -1.35
C GLU A 474 -32.53 27.82 -0.56
N ASP A 475 -31.49 28.36 0.09
CA ASP A 475 -31.53 29.62 0.83
C ASP A 475 -31.03 30.78 -0.04
N LYS A 476 -31.98 31.60 -0.52
CA LYS A 476 -31.69 32.79 -1.35
C LYS A 476 -30.93 33.88 -0.59
N SER A 477 -30.91 33.87 0.75
CA SER A 477 -30.17 34.88 1.53
C SER A 477 -28.65 34.71 1.42
N LYS A 478 -28.19 33.50 1.08
CA LYS A 478 -26.77 33.16 0.89
C LYS A 478 -26.27 33.42 -0.54
N GLU A 479 -27.15 33.89 -1.44
CA GLU A 479 -26.80 34.23 -2.80
C GLU A 479 -25.94 35.51 -2.86
N VAL A 480 -25.14 35.61 -3.91
CA VAL A 480 -24.33 36.81 -4.17
C VAL A 480 -25.28 38.01 -4.38
N PRO A 481 -25.02 39.19 -3.77
CA PRO A 481 -25.89 40.35 -3.92
C PRO A 481 -26.16 40.71 -5.38
N HIS A 482 -27.37 41.16 -5.69
CA HIS A 482 -27.79 41.47 -7.05
C HIS A 482 -26.86 42.46 -7.77
N TRP A 483 -26.33 43.45 -7.04
CA TRP A 483 -25.40 44.43 -7.59
C TRP A 483 -24.07 43.78 -8.03
N VAL A 484 -23.53 42.81 -7.28
CA VAL A 484 -22.32 42.06 -7.66
C VAL A 484 -22.63 41.22 -8.90
N LEU A 485 -23.76 40.49 -8.92
CA LEU A 485 -24.16 39.69 -10.09
C LEU A 485 -24.30 40.54 -11.36
N SER A 486 -24.84 41.75 -11.22
CA SER A 486 -24.99 42.71 -12.32
C SER A 486 -23.62 43.20 -12.80
N ALA A 487 -22.71 43.54 -11.87
CA ALA A 487 -21.33 43.91 -12.16
C ALA A 487 -20.56 42.79 -12.87
N MET A 488 -20.68 41.54 -12.40
CA MET A 488 -20.07 40.37 -13.03
C MET A 488 -20.61 40.15 -14.45
N LYS A 489 -21.94 40.26 -14.65
CA LYS A 489 -22.57 40.16 -15.99
C LYS A 489 -22.09 41.27 -16.94
N CYS A 490 -21.87 42.48 -16.41
CA CYS A 490 -21.38 43.62 -17.17
C CYS A 490 -20.01 43.34 -17.78
N LEU A 491 -19.04 42.91 -16.97
CA LEU A 491 -17.69 42.57 -17.46
C LEU A 491 -17.69 41.32 -18.34
N ALA A 492 -18.46 40.30 -17.97
CA ALA A 492 -18.50 39.02 -18.69
C ALA A 492 -19.04 39.13 -20.13
N ASN A 493 -19.88 40.13 -20.42
CA ASN A 493 -20.50 40.32 -21.74
C ASN A 493 -20.11 41.65 -22.39
N TRP A 494 -19.03 42.29 -21.91
CA TRP A 494 -18.55 43.57 -22.44
C TRP A 494 -18.34 43.53 -23.96
N PRO A 495 -18.71 44.57 -24.73
CA PRO A 495 -19.35 45.84 -24.30
C PRO A 495 -20.88 45.78 -24.22
N ARG A 496 -21.50 44.63 -24.54
CA ARG A 496 -22.95 44.45 -24.58
C ARG A 496 -23.48 44.10 -23.19
N CYS A 497 -23.72 45.12 -22.38
CA CYS A 497 -24.34 44.96 -21.06
C CYS A 497 -25.88 45.02 -21.18
N PRO A 498 -26.62 43.90 -21.10
CA PRO A 498 -28.06 43.87 -21.35
C PRO A 498 -28.89 44.69 -20.35
N ASP A 499 -28.35 44.94 -19.14
CA ASP A 499 -29.06 45.62 -18.05
C ASP A 499 -28.75 47.14 -17.93
N MET A 500 -27.88 47.72 -18.77
CA MET A 500 -27.52 49.15 -18.68
C MET A 500 -27.94 49.95 -19.93
N LYS A 501 -28.82 50.94 -19.74
CA LYS A 501 -29.29 51.89 -20.76
C LYS A 501 -28.47 53.20 -20.83
N GLN A 502 -27.27 53.29 -20.23
CA GLN A 502 -26.54 54.56 -20.04
C GLN A 502 -25.04 54.48 -20.37
N PRO A 503 -24.40 55.63 -20.67
CA PRO A 503 -23.13 55.68 -21.40
C PRO A 503 -21.94 55.25 -20.54
N THR A 504 -21.09 54.41 -21.12
CA THR A 504 -19.79 54.01 -20.57
C THR A 504 -18.82 55.18 -20.62
N TYR A 505 -18.31 55.64 -19.48
CA TYR A 505 -17.17 56.55 -19.41
C TYR A 505 -15.85 55.76 -19.49
N SER A 506 -14.76 56.44 -19.86
CA SER A 506 -13.43 55.80 -19.96
C SER A 506 -12.96 55.28 -18.60
N GLY A 507 -12.67 53.99 -18.50
CA GLY A 507 -12.20 53.35 -17.25
C GLY A 507 -13.31 52.75 -16.39
N PHE A 508 -14.58 52.84 -16.82
CA PHE A 508 -15.71 52.22 -16.13
C PHE A 508 -15.50 50.71 -15.89
N GLU A 509 -14.89 50.00 -16.84
CA GLU A 509 -14.58 48.58 -16.70
C GLU A 509 -13.60 48.27 -15.55
N ARG A 510 -12.65 49.18 -15.28
CA ARG A 510 -11.68 49.05 -14.18
C ARG A 510 -12.36 49.24 -12.83
N ASP A 511 -13.30 50.18 -12.75
CA ASP A 511 -14.05 50.47 -11.52
C ASP A 511 -15.04 49.33 -11.20
N VAL A 512 -15.71 48.78 -12.22
CA VAL A 512 -16.56 47.59 -12.06
C VAL A 512 -15.72 46.39 -11.61
N PHE A 513 -14.54 46.18 -12.21
CA PHE A 513 -13.64 45.11 -11.81
C PHE A 513 -13.16 45.27 -10.38
N ARG A 514 -12.73 46.48 -9.98
CA ARG A 514 -12.31 46.80 -8.60
C ARG A 514 -13.43 46.53 -7.61
N THR A 515 -14.65 46.94 -7.93
CA THR A 515 -15.83 46.71 -7.09
C THR A 515 -16.11 45.22 -6.84
N ILE A 516 -15.90 44.36 -7.86
CA ILE A 516 -16.00 42.90 -7.70
C ILE A 516 -14.83 42.36 -6.88
N ALA A 517 -13.61 42.81 -7.17
CA ALA A 517 -12.41 42.41 -6.43
C ALA A 517 -12.55 42.73 -4.93
N ASP A 518 -13.02 43.94 -4.60
CA ASP A 518 -13.25 44.37 -3.22
C ASP A 518 -14.29 43.49 -2.53
N TYR A 519 -15.39 43.13 -3.20
CA TYR A 519 -16.38 42.21 -2.62
C TYR A 519 -15.77 40.86 -2.21
N TYR A 520 -14.97 40.26 -3.09
CA TYR A 520 -14.34 38.97 -2.81
C TYR A 520 -13.17 39.07 -1.82
N ALA A 521 -12.47 40.20 -1.78
CA ALA A 521 -11.39 40.47 -0.83
C ALA A 521 -11.90 40.62 0.62
N HIS A 522 -13.11 41.14 0.82
CA HIS A 522 -13.72 41.34 2.15
C HIS A 522 -14.45 40.10 2.70
N MET A 523 -14.36 38.94 2.03
CA MET A 523 -14.96 37.72 2.56
C MET A 523 -14.20 37.22 3.79
N LYS A 524 -14.94 36.81 4.83
CA LYS A 524 -14.36 36.31 6.09
C LYS A 524 -13.67 34.95 5.97
N GLU A 525 -13.95 34.21 4.90
CA GLU A 525 -13.44 32.87 4.66
C GLU A 525 -13.16 32.70 3.15
N PRO A 526 -12.10 32.00 2.74
CA PRO A 526 -11.86 31.67 1.34
C PRO A 526 -12.97 30.80 0.77
N LEU A 527 -13.15 30.86 -0.57
CA LEU A 527 -14.17 30.07 -1.26
C LEU A 527 -13.97 28.57 -1.07
N LEU A 528 -12.73 28.09 -0.99
CA LEU A 528 -12.42 26.69 -0.76
C LEU A 528 -12.46 26.28 0.73
N THR A 529 -12.83 27.21 1.62
CA THR A 529 -12.86 27.09 3.09
C THR A 529 -11.50 26.81 3.73
N PHE A 530 -11.34 27.18 5.00
CA PHE A 530 -10.11 26.82 5.74
C PHE A 530 -10.05 25.31 6.03
N GLN A 531 -11.21 24.67 6.15
CA GLN A 531 -11.32 23.25 6.52
C GLN A 531 -10.80 22.31 5.45
N PHE A 532 -10.90 22.70 4.18
CA PHE A 532 -10.47 21.86 3.05
C PHE A 532 -9.14 22.30 2.44
N PHE A 533 -8.48 23.30 3.03
CA PHE A 533 -7.21 23.86 2.53
C PHE A 533 -6.18 22.76 2.24
N ASP A 534 -5.92 21.87 3.20
CA ASP A 534 -4.92 20.80 3.07
C ASP A 534 -5.26 19.78 1.97
N VAL A 535 -6.56 19.51 1.74
CA VAL A 535 -7.01 18.66 0.64
C VAL A 535 -6.71 19.31 -0.71
N PHE A 536 -7.03 20.59 -0.88
CA PHE A 536 -6.76 21.31 -2.12
C PHE A 536 -5.25 21.49 -2.38
N VAL A 537 -4.46 21.70 -1.33
CA VAL A 537 -3.00 21.73 -1.43
C VAL A 537 -2.44 20.34 -1.80
N SER A 538 -3.03 19.26 -1.30
CA SER A 538 -2.62 17.89 -1.67
C SER A 538 -2.79 17.61 -3.17
N VAL A 539 -3.80 18.21 -3.82
CA VAL A 539 -4.00 18.12 -5.27
C VAL A 539 -2.84 18.78 -6.05
N LEU A 540 -2.16 19.79 -5.49
CA LEU A 540 -1.02 20.44 -6.14
C LEU A 540 0.09 19.46 -6.51
N GLY A 541 0.24 18.38 -5.74
CA GLY A 541 1.21 17.31 -5.98
C GLY A 541 0.93 16.46 -7.22
N ILE A 542 -0.32 16.41 -7.69
CA ILE A 542 -0.74 15.62 -8.86
C ILE A 542 -1.15 16.48 -10.06
N LEU A 543 -0.96 17.81 -10.01
CA LEU A 543 -1.30 18.72 -11.11
C LEU A 543 -0.61 18.41 -12.45
N GLN A 544 0.51 17.67 -12.44
CA GLN A 544 1.15 17.21 -13.67
C GLN A 544 0.27 16.22 -14.44
N GLU A 545 -0.54 15.43 -13.73
CA GLU A 545 -1.47 14.47 -14.29
C GLU A 545 -2.85 15.12 -14.44
N LYS A 546 -3.04 15.85 -15.55
CA LYS A 546 -4.26 16.65 -15.81
C LYS A 546 -5.57 15.92 -15.48
N LYS A 547 -5.72 14.67 -15.90
CA LYS A 547 -6.96 13.90 -15.68
C LYS A 547 -7.24 13.61 -14.21
N LEU A 548 -6.24 13.08 -13.49
CA LEU A 548 -6.37 12.78 -12.07
C LEU A 548 -6.57 14.05 -11.24
N ALA A 549 -5.87 15.13 -11.59
CA ALA A 549 -6.03 16.43 -10.93
C ALA A 549 -7.46 16.99 -11.13
N THR A 550 -8.00 16.92 -12.35
CA THR A 550 -9.38 17.32 -12.63
C THR A 550 -10.37 16.48 -11.82
N GLU A 551 -10.23 15.14 -11.82
CA GLU A 551 -11.09 14.24 -11.05
C GLU A 551 -11.02 14.54 -9.55
N ALA A 552 -9.82 14.75 -9.00
CA ALA A 552 -9.63 15.10 -7.60
C ALA A 552 -10.32 16.43 -7.26
N LEU A 553 -10.15 17.47 -8.08
CA LEU A 553 -10.79 18.77 -7.86
C LEU A 553 -12.31 18.72 -8.00
N GLN A 554 -12.85 17.90 -8.91
CA GLN A 554 -14.30 17.70 -8.99
C GLN A 554 -14.85 17.17 -7.67
N ILE A 555 -14.21 16.15 -7.10
CA ILE A 555 -14.63 15.54 -5.84
C ILE A 555 -14.48 16.54 -4.69
N CYS A 556 -13.35 17.25 -4.61
CA CYS A 556 -13.13 18.26 -3.58
C CYS A 556 -14.17 19.39 -3.65
N CYS A 557 -14.55 19.82 -4.86
CA CYS A 557 -15.59 20.82 -5.05
C CYS A 557 -16.98 20.36 -4.59
N LEU A 558 -17.27 19.04 -4.60
CA LEU A 558 -18.54 18.52 -4.06
C LEU A 558 -18.61 18.57 -2.53
N LEU A 559 -17.47 18.60 -1.84
CA LEU A 559 -17.39 18.71 -0.37
C LEU A 559 -17.65 20.15 0.11
N LEU A 560 -17.57 21.14 -0.78
CA LEU A 560 -17.75 22.55 -0.43
C LEU A 560 -19.21 22.85 -0.04
N PRO A 561 -19.45 23.79 0.89
CA PRO A 561 -20.78 24.33 1.11
C PRO A 561 -21.39 24.82 -0.21
N PRO A 562 -22.68 24.55 -0.50
CA PRO A 562 -23.32 24.89 -1.76
C PRO A 562 -23.20 26.37 -2.14
N ALA A 563 -23.29 27.27 -1.14
CA ALA A 563 -23.11 28.71 -1.33
C ALA A 563 -21.69 29.07 -1.81
N ASN A 564 -20.66 28.44 -1.24
CA ASN A 564 -19.26 28.64 -1.61
C ASN A 564 -18.98 28.08 -3.00
N ARG A 565 -19.48 26.87 -3.29
CA ARG A 565 -19.36 26.27 -4.63
C ARG A 565 -20.05 27.14 -5.70
N ARG A 566 -21.23 27.69 -5.40
CA ARG A 566 -21.93 28.62 -6.30
C ARG A 566 -21.11 29.89 -6.56
N LYS A 567 -20.57 30.52 -5.52
CA LYS A 567 -19.67 31.70 -5.65
C LYS A 567 -18.43 31.40 -6.47
N LEU A 568 -17.82 30.23 -6.26
CA LEU A 568 -16.68 29.74 -7.02
C LEU A 568 -17.02 29.51 -8.50
N GLN A 569 -18.16 28.89 -8.80
CA GLN A 569 -18.64 28.68 -10.17
C GLN A 569 -18.85 30.01 -10.91
N LEU A 570 -19.45 31.00 -10.25
CA LEU A 570 -19.64 32.34 -10.82
C LEU A 570 -18.31 33.05 -11.08
N LEU A 571 -17.38 32.99 -10.10
CA LEU A 571 -16.07 33.64 -10.22
C LEU A 571 -15.21 33.01 -11.31
N MET A 572 -15.11 31.68 -11.35
CA MET A 572 -14.35 30.96 -12.38
C MET A 572 -14.91 31.23 -13.78
N THR A 573 -16.24 31.29 -13.91
CA THR A 573 -16.90 31.64 -15.17
C THR A 573 -16.59 33.08 -15.58
N LEU A 574 -16.61 34.03 -14.63
CA LEU A 574 -16.24 35.41 -14.90
C LEU A 574 -14.79 35.52 -15.38
N MET A 575 -13.84 34.92 -14.65
CA MET A 575 -12.42 34.95 -14.99
C MET A 575 -12.17 34.38 -16.40
N ALA A 576 -12.77 33.23 -16.72
CA ALA A 576 -12.66 32.62 -18.04
C ALA A 576 -13.29 33.46 -19.16
N LYS A 577 -14.46 34.08 -18.91
CA LYS A 577 -15.10 34.98 -19.87
C LYS A 577 -14.30 36.25 -20.11
N ILE A 578 -13.74 36.85 -19.06
CA ILE A 578 -12.87 38.03 -19.20
C ILE A 578 -11.60 37.67 -19.98
N GLN A 579 -10.97 36.53 -19.69
CA GLN A 579 -9.78 36.08 -20.42
C GLN A 579 -10.05 35.81 -21.91
N SER A 580 -11.24 35.32 -22.25
CA SER A 580 -11.62 35.00 -23.64
C SER A 580 -12.21 36.18 -24.41
N ASN A 581 -12.55 37.28 -23.73
CA ASN A 581 -13.14 38.47 -24.35
C ASN A 581 -12.07 39.37 -24.96
N LYS A 582 -12.05 39.46 -26.30
CA LYS A 582 -11.12 40.30 -27.06
C LYS A 582 -11.52 41.78 -27.08
N ASP A 583 -12.79 42.08 -26.80
CA ASP A 583 -13.34 43.44 -26.88
C ASP A 583 -13.21 44.20 -25.55
N LEU A 584 -12.77 43.53 -24.48
CA LEU A 584 -12.55 44.14 -23.17
C LEU A 584 -11.19 44.87 -23.14
N PRO A 585 -11.16 46.16 -22.78
CA PRO A 585 -9.90 46.89 -22.57
C PRO A 585 -9.02 46.25 -21.47
N PRO A 586 -7.69 46.46 -21.52
CA PRO A 586 -6.81 45.99 -20.47
C PRO A 586 -7.19 46.65 -19.13
N LEU A 587 -7.53 45.80 -18.15
CA LEU A 587 -7.91 46.19 -16.79
C LEU A 587 -6.71 46.71 -15.97
N SER A 588 -5.50 46.51 -16.48
CA SER A 588 -4.23 46.91 -15.87
C SER A 588 -3.26 47.38 -16.94
N ASP A 589 -2.51 48.43 -16.62
CA ASP A 589 -1.46 48.96 -17.51
C ASP A 589 -0.14 48.19 -17.37
N THR A 590 0.01 47.38 -16.31
CA THR A 590 1.27 46.68 -15.95
C THR A 590 1.19 45.17 -16.12
N LEU A 591 0.02 44.56 -15.91
CA LEU A 591 -0.16 43.11 -15.90
C LEU A 591 -1.11 42.66 -17.00
N GLY A 592 -0.76 41.56 -17.68
CA GLY A 592 -1.69 40.93 -18.63
C GLY A 592 -2.96 40.45 -17.94
N THR A 593 -4.10 40.47 -18.64
CA THR A 593 -5.44 40.12 -18.11
C THR A 593 -5.44 38.83 -17.31
N ARG A 594 -4.75 37.78 -17.80
CA ARG A 594 -4.61 36.50 -17.09
C ARG A 594 -3.89 36.63 -15.75
N ALA A 595 -2.74 37.31 -15.73
CA ALA A 595 -1.95 37.48 -14.52
C ALA A 595 -2.72 38.31 -13.49
N MET A 596 -3.43 39.34 -13.95
CA MET A 596 -4.31 40.16 -13.11
C MET A 596 -5.42 39.31 -12.47
N MET A 597 -6.16 38.51 -13.24
CA MET A 597 -7.21 37.64 -12.69
C MET A 597 -6.69 36.70 -11.61
N VAL A 598 -5.56 36.03 -11.87
CA VAL A 598 -4.98 35.09 -10.90
C VAL A 598 -4.50 35.83 -9.66
N GLN A 599 -3.76 36.92 -9.78
CA GLN A 599 -3.24 37.65 -8.62
C GLN A 599 -4.38 38.24 -7.76
N THR A 600 -5.40 38.83 -8.36
CA THR A 600 -6.51 39.45 -7.63
C THR A 600 -7.34 38.42 -6.85
N PHE A 601 -7.63 37.25 -7.44
CA PHE A 601 -8.58 36.30 -6.85
C PHE A 601 -7.94 35.10 -6.15
N SER A 602 -6.61 34.91 -6.23
CA SER A 602 -5.95 33.76 -5.60
C SER A 602 -6.21 33.69 -4.10
N HIS A 603 -6.05 34.81 -3.40
CA HIS A 603 -6.22 34.88 -1.95
C HIS A 603 -7.66 34.57 -1.50
N CYS A 604 -8.68 35.06 -2.23
CA CYS A 604 -10.06 34.79 -1.88
C CYS A 604 -10.52 33.36 -2.24
N ILE A 605 -9.81 32.67 -3.13
CA ILE A 605 -10.11 31.29 -3.50
C ILE A 605 -9.45 30.33 -2.51
N LEU A 606 -8.15 30.49 -2.25
CA LEU A 606 -7.37 29.63 -1.36
C LEU A 606 -6.42 30.48 -0.51
N CYS A 607 -6.59 30.44 0.81
CA CYS A 607 -5.64 30.97 1.77
C CYS A 607 -5.65 30.09 3.03
N SER A 608 -4.51 30.00 3.73
CA SER A 608 -4.48 29.33 5.04
C SER A 608 -4.95 30.28 6.13
N LYS A 609 -5.34 29.75 7.28
CA LYS A 609 -5.80 30.54 8.43
C LYS A 609 -4.68 31.40 9.04
N ASP A 610 -3.42 31.01 8.84
CA ASP A 610 -2.24 31.65 9.44
C ASP A 610 -1.51 32.60 8.46
N GLU A 611 -2.11 32.88 7.28
CA GLU A 611 -1.64 33.82 6.24
C GLU A 611 -0.12 33.81 6.02
N VAL A 612 0.39 32.76 5.34
CA VAL A 612 1.83 32.60 5.08
C VAL A 612 2.17 32.94 3.63
N ASP A 613 3.28 33.63 3.37
CA ASP A 613 3.73 34.05 2.02
C ASP A 613 3.76 32.92 0.97
N LEU A 614 3.91 31.65 1.41
CA LEU A 614 3.89 30.48 0.53
C LEU A 614 2.49 30.23 -0.07
N ASP A 615 1.43 30.66 0.61
CA ASP A 615 0.04 30.42 0.22
C ASP A 615 -0.32 31.15 -1.07
N GLU A 616 0.27 32.32 -1.31
CA GLU A 616 0.03 33.11 -2.53
C GLU A 616 0.50 32.36 -3.79
N LEU A 617 1.68 31.73 -3.73
CA LEU A 617 2.24 30.95 -4.84
C LEU A 617 1.46 29.65 -5.07
N LEU A 618 1.05 28.98 -4.00
CA LEU A 618 0.25 27.75 -4.07
C LEU A 618 -1.14 28.04 -4.64
N ALA A 619 -1.79 29.10 -4.15
CA ALA A 619 -3.09 29.56 -4.62
C ALA A 619 -3.02 30.00 -6.08
N ALA A 620 -2.01 30.78 -6.48
CA ALA A 620 -1.84 31.20 -7.87
C ALA A 620 -1.71 30.00 -8.82
N LYS A 621 -0.96 28.97 -8.43
CA LYS A 621 -0.80 27.75 -9.23
C LYS A 621 -2.09 26.95 -9.34
N LEU A 622 -2.81 26.76 -8.23
CA LEU A 622 -4.09 26.06 -8.20
C LEU A 622 -5.13 26.80 -9.04
N VAL A 623 -5.32 28.09 -8.79
CA VAL A 623 -6.30 28.94 -9.46
C VAL A 623 -6.01 29.03 -10.95
N SER A 624 -4.74 29.14 -11.33
CA SER A 624 -4.32 29.08 -12.73
C SER A 624 -4.79 27.78 -13.41
N PHE A 625 -4.58 26.63 -12.77
CA PHE A 625 -5.03 25.33 -13.31
C PHE A 625 -6.57 25.21 -13.32
N MET A 626 -7.24 25.70 -12.28
CA MET A 626 -8.71 25.69 -12.19
C MET A 626 -9.34 26.55 -13.28
N MET A 627 -8.78 27.72 -13.56
CA MET A 627 -9.26 28.63 -14.60
C MET A 627 -9.16 28.00 -16.00
N ASP A 628 -8.07 27.27 -16.28
CA ASP A 628 -7.88 26.60 -17.58
C ASP A 628 -8.81 25.39 -17.77
N ASN A 629 -9.33 24.78 -16.69
CA ASN A 629 -10.08 23.52 -16.72
C ASN A 629 -11.45 23.59 -15.99
N TYR A 630 -11.97 24.81 -15.78
CA TYR A 630 -13.13 25.04 -14.91
C TYR A 630 -14.39 24.30 -15.36
N HIS A 631 -14.59 24.16 -16.68
CA HIS A 631 -15.72 23.44 -17.26
C HIS A 631 -15.75 21.97 -16.84
N GLU A 632 -14.59 21.33 -16.72
CA GLU A 632 -14.51 19.93 -16.28
C GLU A 632 -14.56 19.88 -14.75
N ILE A 633 -13.77 20.71 -14.06
CA ILE A 633 -13.63 20.69 -12.59
C ILE A 633 -14.94 20.96 -11.86
N LEU A 634 -15.79 21.86 -12.37
CA LEU A 634 -17.00 22.27 -11.66
C LEU A 634 -18.22 21.37 -11.96
N ASN A 635 -18.08 20.42 -12.89
CA ASN A 635 -19.11 19.44 -13.21
C ASN A 635 -19.17 18.31 -12.18
N VAL A 636 -20.35 17.71 -12.05
CA VAL A 636 -20.56 16.53 -11.19
C VAL A 636 -19.96 15.30 -11.88
N PRO A 637 -19.07 14.51 -11.22
CA PRO A 637 -18.52 13.28 -11.80
C PRO A 637 -19.63 12.24 -12.01
N SER A 638 -19.88 11.89 -13.28
CA SER A 638 -20.89 10.88 -13.65
C SER A 638 -20.56 9.50 -13.07
N ALA A 639 -19.29 9.12 -13.04
CA ALA A 639 -18.85 7.84 -12.50
C ALA A 639 -19.17 7.69 -10.99
N LEU A 640 -18.94 8.74 -10.20
CA LEU A 640 -19.29 8.74 -8.78
C LEU A 640 -20.80 8.66 -8.59
N LYS A 641 -21.55 9.45 -9.39
CA LYS A 641 -23.02 9.47 -9.33
C LYS A 641 -23.61 8.10 -9.65
N THR A 642 -23.23 7.49 -10.76
CA THR A 642 -23.70 6.16 -11.15
C THR A 642 -23.33 5.10 -10.12
N ALA A 643 -22.10 5.11 -9.60
CA ALA A 643 -21.67 4.14 -8.60
C ALA A 643 -22.44 4.25 -7.27
N ALA A 644 -22.79 5.48 -6.84
CA ALA A 644 -23.60 5.71 -5.65
C ALA A 644 -25.06 5.29 -5.88
N GLU A 645 -25.65 5.68 -7.01
CA GLU A 645 -27.03 5.34 -7.39
C GLU A 645 -27.24 3.83 -7.59
N GLU A 646 -26.31 3.15 -8.25
CA GLU A 646 -26.36 1.69 -8.43
C GLU A 646 -26.28 0.96 -7.08
N TYR A 647 -25.46 1.46 -6.15
CA TYR A 647 -25.35 0.88 -4.83
C TYR A 647 -26.63 1.09 -4.00
N ILE A 648 -27.20 2.29 -4.03
CA ILE A 648 -28.50 2.57 -3.40
C ILE A 648 -29.59 1.69 -4.02
N ALA A 649 -29.64 1.59 -5.35
CA ALA A 649 -30.60 0.75 -6.07
C ALA A 649 -30.42 -0.73 -5.74
N HIS A 650 -29.18 -1.22 -5.60
CA HIS A 650 -28.88 -2.57 -5.17
C HIS A 650 -29.44 -2.86 -3.76
N LEU A 651 -29.25 -1.92 -2.83
CA LEU A 651 -29.78 -2.04 -1.46
C LEU A 651 -31.32 -1.98 -1.39
N GLN A 652 -31.96 -1.33 -2.36
CA GLN A 652 -33.42 -1.24 -2.47
C GLN A 652 -34.06 -2.45 -3.19
N ARG A 653 -33.28 -3.26 -3.93
CA ARG A 653 -33.78 -4.44 -4.66
C ARG A 653 -34.09 -5.60 -3.72
N VAL A 654 -35.12 -6.38 -4.07
CA VAL A 654 -35.48 -7.63 -3.38
C VAL A 654 -34.41 -8.67 -3.67
N GLN A 655 -33.76 -9.20 -2.63
CA GLN A 655 -32.84 -10.32 -2.75
C GLN A 655 -33.57 -11.64 -2.49
N VAL A 656 -33.53 -12.55 -3.45
CA VAL A 656 -34.04 -13.93 -3.31
C VAL A 656 -32.85 -14.82 -3.02
N LYS A 657 -32.81 -15.42 -1.84
CA LYS A 657 -31.73 -16.33 -1.43
C LYS A 657 -32.23 -17.77 -1.53
N TYR A 658 -31.56 -18.58 -2.35
CA TYR A 658 -31.81 -20.02 -2.42
C TYR A 658 -30.95 -20.73 -1.36
N PRO A 659 -31.46 -21.77 -0.67
CA PRO A 659 -30.76 -22.40 0.43
C PRO A 659 -29.48 -23.15 0.05
N ASP A 660 -29.25 -23.47 -1.24
CA ASP A 660 -28.07 -24.21 -1.71
C ASP A 660 -27.13 -23.42 -2.64
N SER A 661 -27.29 -22.11 -2.77
CA SER A 661 -26.36 -21.29 -3.57
C SER A 661 -25.27 -20.69 -2.68
N ASP A 662 -24.22 -21.48 -2.38
CA ASP A 662 -22.90 -21.00 -1.91
C ASP A 662 -22.11 -20.31 -3.03
N THR A 663 -22.80 -19.52 -3.84
CA THR A 663 -22.18 -18.63 -4.82
C THR A 663 -22.70 -17.23 -4.57
N ASP A 664 -22.04 -16.57 -3.61
CA ASP A 664 -22.04 -15.12 -3.50
C ASP A 664 -21.48 -14.54 -4.81
N ALA A 665 -22.37 -14.34 -5.79
CA ALA A 665 -22.17 -13.38 -6.86
C ALA A 665 -22.33 -11.96 -6.30
N ILE A 666 -21.58 -11.65 -5.24
CA ILE A 666 -21.32 -10.30 -4.78
C ILE A 666 -20.19 -9.81 -5.69
N LEU A 667 -20.46 -8.76 -6.49
CA LEU A 667 -19.42 -7.94 -7.11
C LEU A 667 -18.28 -7.78 -6.11
N PRO A 668 -17.01 -8.10 -6.44
CA PRO A 668 -15.97 -8.28 -5.45
C PRO A 668 -15.81 -7.01 -4.62
N VAL A 669 -16.40 -7.02 -3.41
CA VAL A 669 -16.00 -6.15 -2.33
C VAL A 669 -14.59 -6.65 -1.99
N PRO A 670 -13.57 -5.79 -1.96
CA PRO A 670 -12.23 -6.25 -1.65
C PRO A 670 -12.24 -6.71 -0.19
N SER A 671 -12.29 -8.02 0.02
CA SER A 671 -12.11 -8.66 1.31
C SER A 671 -10.64 -8.57 1.68
N PHE A 672 -10.25 -7.45 2.27
CA PHE A 672 -8.98 -7.34 2.95
C PHE A 672 -9.11 -8.01 4.32
N GLY A 673 -8.29 -9.04 4.57
CA GLY A 673 -8.11 -9.58 5.92
C GLY A 673 -7.70 -8.45 6.88
N HIS A 674 -8.53 -8.19 7.88
CA HIS A 674 -8.23 -7.27 8.97
C HIS A 674 -7.42 -8.02 10.04
N GLN A 675 -6.30 -7.45 10.48
CA GLN A 675 -5.61 -7.97 11.66
C GLN A 675 -6.24 -7.32 12.89
N ILE A 676 -7.05 -8.11 13.60
CA ILE A 676 -7.61 -7.77 14.91
C ILE A 676 -6.48 -7.54 15.92
N SER A 677 -6.67 -6.60 16.84
CA SER A 677 -5.72 -6.37 17.94
C SER A 677 -5.63 -7.62 18.83
N THR A 678 -4.49 -7.83 19.51
CA THR A 678 -4.32 -9.01 20.39
C THR A 678 -5.38 -9.05 21.49
N ASP A 679 -5.76 -7.88 22.01
CA ASP A 679 -6.78 -7.75 23.04
C ASP A 679 -8.19 -8.00 22.49
N GLU A 680 -8.49 -7.55 21.26
CA GLU A 680 -9.75 -7.82 20.57
C GLU A 680 -9.84 -9.28 20.11
N PHE A 681 -8.72 -9.92 19.75
CA PHE A 681 -8.66 -11.36 19.51
C PHE A 681 -8.90 -12.15 20.78
N GLU A 682 -8.28 -11.82 21.91
CA GLU A 682 -8.53 -12.51 23.17
C GLU A 682 -9.96 -12.24 23.67
N HIS A 683 -10.52 -11.04 23.46
CA HIS A 683 -11.90 -10.73 23.80
C HIS A 683 -12.91 -11.45 22.88
N GLN A 684 -12.65 -11.51 21.57
CA GLN A 684 -13.47 -12.29 20.63
C GLN A 684 -13.33 -13.79 20.85
N LYS A 685 -12.14 -14.30 21.16
CA LYS A 685 -11.92 -15.69 21.56
C LYS A 685 -12.70 -16.02 22.84
N THR A 686 -12.76 -15.11 23.80
CA THR A 686 -13.52 -15.34 25.04
C THR A 686 -15.04 -15.26 24.80
N ASN A 687 -15.52 -14.24 24.07
CA ASN A 687 -16.95 -14.00 23.86
C ASN A 687 -17.60 -14.82 22.74
N CYS A 688 -16.87 -15.11 21.65
CA CYS A 688 -17.39 -15.82 20.47
C CYS A 688 -17.52 -17.34 20.71
N HIS A 689 -16.87 -17.89 21.74
CA HIS A 689 -17.00 -19.30 22.08
C HIS A 689 -18.08 -19.56 23.13
N GLN A 690 -18.24 -18.72 24.16
CA GLN A 690 -19.13 -19.03 25.28
C GLN A 690 -20.63 -18.98 24.91
N GLY A 691 -21.08 -17.98 24.16
CA GLY A 691 -22.51 -17.82 23.80
C GLY A 691 -23.07 -18.98 22.96
N PRO A 692 -22.45 -19.34 21.82
CA PRO A 692 -22.90 -20.47 21.01
C PRO A 692 -22.74 -21.82 21.71
N LEU A 693 -21.69 -22.00 22.53
CA LEU A 693 -21.50 -23.23 23.31
C LEU A 693 -22.53 -23.37 24.44
N ALA A 694 -22.90 -22.28 25.10
CA ALA A 694 -24.00 -22.25 26.07
C ALA A 694 -25.33 -22.59 25.39
N ASN A 695 -25.61 -22.01 24.21
CA ASN A 695 -26.80 -22.34 23.43
C ASN A 695 -26.81 -23.82 22.98
N LEU A 696 -25.66 -24.37 22.56
CA LEU A 696 -25.55 -25.79 22.21
C LEU A 696 -25.79 -26.69 23.44
N LEU A 697 -25.31 -26.28 24.62
CA LEU A 697 -25.55 -26.99 25.88
C LEU A 697 -27.05 -26.95 26.23
N GLU A 698 -27.70 -25.79 26.10
CA GLU A 698 -29.15 -25.63 26.28
C GLU A 698 -29.93 -26.52 25.31
N GLU A 699 -29.58 -26.52 24.03
CA GLU A 699 -30.23 -27.33 23.00
C GLU A 699 -30.10 -28.82 23.32
N ILE A 700 -28.92 -29.30 23.72
CA ILE A 700 -28.73 -30.68 24.16
C ILE A 700 -29.59 -30.97 25.40
N THR A 701 -29.73 -30.04 26.34
CA THR A 701 -30.55 -30.25 27.55
C THR A 701 -32.05 -30.11 27.36
N MET A 702 -32.51 -29.28 26.44
CA MET A 702 -33.92 -29.03 26.15
C MET A 702 -34.47 -29.96 25.06
N ASN A 703 -33.62 -30.65 24.32
CA ASN A 703 -34.05 -31.63 23.32
C ASN A 703 -34.80 -32.80 24.00
N MET A 704 -36.09 -32.93 23.65
CA MET A 704 -37.03 -33.93 24.18
C MET A 704 -37.06 -35.22 23.33
N GLU A 705 -36.51 -35.20 22.13
CA GLU A 705 -36.45 -36.36 21.22
C GLU A 705 -35.26 -37.29 21.51
N MET A 706 -34.25 -36.78 22.22
CA MET A 706 -33.05 -37.55 22.57
C MET A 706 -33.26 -38.49 23.77
N SER A 707 -32.77 -39.73 23.63
CA SER A 707 -32.79 -40.71 24.73
C SER A 707 -31.95 -40.27 25.92
N ILE A 708 -32.37 -40.59 27.15
CA ILE A 708 -31.67 -40.24 28.39
C ILE A 708 -30.20 -40.71 28.39
N LYS A 709 -29.94 -41.88 27.77
CA LYS A 709 -28.61 -42.47 27.67
C LYS A 709 -27.71 -41.68 26.71
N GLU A 710 -28.23 -41.23 25.58
CA GLU A 710 -27.49 -40.38 24.63
C GLU A 710 -27.29 -38.98 25.17
N LYS A 711 -28.29 -38.42 25.87
CA LYS A 711 -28.20 -37.12 26.54
C LYS A 711 -27.07 -37.11 27.57
N LYS A 712 -26.99 -38.14 28.43
CA LYS A 712 -25.86 -38.33 29.36
C LYS A 712 -24.51 -38.49 28.64
N LYS A 713 -24.47 -39.21 27.51
CA LYS A 713 -23.23 -39.40 26.74
C LYS A 713 -22.75 -38.10 26.11
N LYS A 714 -23.65 -37.32 25.49
CA LYS A 714 -23.32 -36.02 24.89
C LYS A 714 -22.95 -34.99 25.95
N LEU A 715 -23.65 -34.94 27.09
CA LEU A 715 -23.28 -34.06 28.21
C LEU A 715 -21.91 -34.40 28.80
N LYS A 716 -21.60 -35.68 29.00
CA LYS A 716 -20.24 -36.08 29.43
C LYS A 716 -19.16 -35.74 28.40
N GLN A 717 -19.47 -35.87 27.12
CA GLN A 717 -18.56 -35.48 26.04
C GLN A 717 -18.35 -33.96 25.99
N PHE A 718 -19.41 -33.19 26.21
CA PHE A 718 -19.36 -31.73 26.30
C PHE A 718 -18.57 -31.28 27.53
N GLN A 719 -18.86 -31.84 28.72
CA GLN A 719 -18.12 -31.59 29.96
C GLN A 719 -16.62 -31.87 29.83
N LYS A 720 -16.25 -32.96 29.14
CA LYS A 720 -14.84 -33.31 28.89
C LYS A 720 -14.14 -32.31 27.96
N SER A 721 -14.88 -31.75 27.01
CA SER A 721 -14.32 -30.88 25.96
C SER A 721 -14.31 -29.40 26.37
N TYR A 722 -15.30 -28.97 27.15
CA TYR A 722 -15.53 -27.58 27.57
C TYR A 722 -15.98 -27.51 29.05
N PRO A 723 -15.07 -27.79 30.01
CA PRO A 723 -15.42 -27.93 31.42
C PRO A 723 -15.87 -26.63 32.08
N ASP A 724 -15.36 -25.48 31.63
CA ASP A 724 -15.63 -24.18 32.26
C ASP A 724 -17.06 -23.70 31.97
N VAL A 725 -17.52 -23.81 30.72
CA VAL A 725 -18.90 -23.50 30.30
C VAL A 725 -19.91 -24.48 30.92
N TYR A 726 -19.52 -25.75 31.08
CA TYR A 726 -20.36 -26.76 31.75
C TYR A 726 -20.56 -26.45 33.24
N LYS A 727 -19.50 -26.02 33.95
CA LYS A 727 -19.56 -25.65 35.37
C LYS A 727 -20.37 -24.38 35.61
N GLU A 728 -20.36 -23.44 34.67
CA GLU A 728 -21.16 -22.22 34.75
C GLU A 728 -22.67 -22.53 34.69
N ARG A 729 -23.07 -23.51 33.88
CA ARG A 729 -24.47 -24.00 33.81
C ARG A 729 -24.84 -24.98 34.92
N PHE A 730 -23.92 -25.86 35.32
CA PHE A 730 -24.11 -26.87 36.38
C PHE A 730 -23.09 -26.69 37.51
N PRO A 731 -23.22 -25.65 38.34
CA PRO A 731 -22.27 -25.36 39.41
C PRO A 731 -22.35 -26.36 40.57
N THR A 732 -23.49 -27.05 40.75
CA THR A 732 -23.68 -28.07 41.80
C THR A 732 -24.23 -29.39 41.24
N PRO A 733 -23.89 -30.55 41.85
CA PRO A 733 -24.41 -31.84 41.40
C PRO A 733 -25.94 -31.98 41.54
N GLU A 734 -26.61 -31.15 42.36
CA GLU A 734 -28.09 -31.13 42.38
C GLU A 734 -28.69 -30.54 41.10
N SER A 735 -28.04 -29.54 40.49
CA SER A 735 -28.52 -28.92 39.24
C SER A 735 -28.48 -29.88 38.04
N GLU A 736 -27.51 -30.80 38.02
CA GLU A 736 -27.43 -31.88 37.03
C GLU A 736 -28.46 -33.00 37.29
N ALA A 737 -28.79 -33.25 38.56
CA ALA A 737 -29.76 -34.29 38.96
C ALA A 737 -31.20 -33.96 38.51
N VAL A 738 -31.56 -32.68 38.37
CA VAL A 738 -32.87 -32.23 37.87
C VAL A 738 -33.13 -32.71 36.43
N LEU A 739 -32.09 -32.82 35.60
CA LEU A 739 -32.20 -33.30 34.21
C LEU A 739 -32.41 -34.81 34.11
N PHE A 740 -32.13 -35.56 35.17
CA PHE A 740 -32.15 -37.02 35.20
C PHE A 740 -32.82 -37.55 36.47
N PRO A 741 -34.15 -37.45 36.61
CA PRO A 741 -34.85 -38.00 37.76
C PRO A 741 -34.61 -39.52 37.87
N GLU A 742 -34.01 -39.96 38.98
CA GLU A 742 -33.81 -41.38 39.27
C GLU A 742 -35.17 -42.08 39.42
N LYS A 743 -35.45 -43.06 38.55
CA LYS A 743 -36.50 -44.04 38.82
C LYS A 743 -36.03 -44.94 39.95
N SER A 744 -36.74 -44.89 41.08
CA SER A 744 -36.53 -45.78 42.22
C SER A 744 -36.60 -47.25 41.78
N LYS A 745 -35.54 -48.01 42.05
CA LYS A 745 -35.59 -49.48 42.04
C LYS A 745 -35.07 -49.99 43.37
N GLN A 746 -36.00 -50.58 44.12
CA GLN A 746 -35.80 -51.29 45.38
C GLN A 746 -34.65 -52.31 45.27
N LYS A 747 -33.78 -52.34 46.28
CA LYS A 747 -32.82 -53.42 46.52
C LYS A 747 -33.54 -54.65 47.09
N PRO A 748 -33.06 -55.86 46.80
CA PRO A 748 -33.02 -56.93 47.80
C PRO A 748 -31.58 -57.15 48.30
N LEU A 749 -31.46 -57.38 49.61
CA LEU A 749 -30.26 -57.81 50.30
C LEU A 749 -29.76 -59.16 49.80
N LEU A 750 -28.44 -59.38 49.78
CA LEU A 750 -27.89 -60.56 50.45
C LEU A 750 -26.42 -60.33 50.89
N MET A 751 -26.18 -60.71 52.14
CA MET A 751 -24.89 -60.74 52.81
C MET A 751 -24.13 -62.03 52.45
N TRP A 752 -22.80 -61.96 52.30
CA TRP A 752 -21.91 -62.77 53.14
C TRP A 752 -20.44 -62.39 53.05
N ALA A 753 -19.79 -62.50 54.21
CA ALA A 753 -18.40 -62.25 54.50
C ALA A 753 -17.46 -63.25 53.83
N PHE A 754 -16.19 -62.89 53.59
CA PHE A 754 -15.06 -63.38 54.38
C PHE A 754 -13.74 -62.70 53.96
N LYS A 755 -12.81 -62.72 54.91
CA LYS A 755 -11.58 -61.95 55.06
C LYS A 755 -10.51 -62.20 53.97
N ARG A 756 -9.81 -61.10 53.64
CA ARG A 756 -8.35 -60.87 53.40
C ARG A 756 -7.36 -62.02 53.77
N PRO A 757 -6.04 -62.03 53.41
CA PRO A 757 -5.19 -60.94 52.86
C PRO A 757 -4.15 -61.37 51.78
N PHE A 758 -3.32 -60.39 51.40
CA PHE A 758 -2.13 -60.40 50.55
C PHE A 758 -0.94 -61.30 50.98
N GLN A 759 -0.09 -61.61 49.97
CA GLN A 759 1.36 -62.00 49.95
C GLN A 759 1.71 -63.51 49.88
N PRO A 760 2.94 -63.90 49.43
CA PRO A 760 3.82 -63.38 48.36
C PRO A 760 4.38 -64.51 47.45
N PHE A 761 5.07 -64.14 46.35
CA PHE A 761 5.80 -65.05 45.45
C PHE A 761 7.17 -65.45 46.05
N GLN A 762 7.41 -66.75 46.27
CA GLN A 762 8.75 -67.35 46.23
C GLN A 762 8.67 -68.76 45.61
N ARG A 763 9.37 -68.94 44.49
CA ARG A 763 9.61 -70.25 43.86
C ARG A 763 10.96 -70.77 44.33
N THR A 764 10.94 -71.94 44.96
CA THR A 764 12.07 -72.81 45.21
C THR A 764 12.52 -73.48 43.90
N ARG A 765 13.83 -73.72 43.74
CA ARG A 765 14.39 -75.08 43.64
C ARG A 765 15.91 -75.10 43.54
N SER A 766 16.42 -76.19 44.09
CA SER A 766 17.79 -76.50 44.50
C SER A 766 18.73 -76.90 43.37
N LEU A 767 20.00 -76.57 43.61
CA LEU A 767 21.23 -77.34 43.34
C LEU A 767 21.06 -78.84 43.05
N ARG A 768 21.81 -79.31 42.05
CA ARG A 768 22.64 -80.53 42.14
C ARG A 768 23.85 -80.41 41.19
N MET A 769 25.02 -80.56 41.81
CA MET A 769 26.37 -80.93 41.32
C MET A 769 26.87 -80.41 39.98
#